data_AF-A0A956C0S5-F1
#
_entry.id   AF-A0A956C0S5-F1
#
_cell.length_a   1.000
_cell.length_b   1.000
_cell.length_c   1.000
_cell.angle_alpha   90.00
_cell.angle_beta   90.00
_cell.angle_gamma   90.00
#
_symmetry.space_group_name_H-M   'P 1'
#
loop_
_entity.id
_entity.type
_entity.pdbx_description
1 polymer ?
#
loop_
_entity_poly.entity_id
_entity_poly.type
_entity_poly.pdbx_seq_one_letter_code
_entity_poly.pdbx_strand_id
1 'polypeptide(L)'
;MAEGAAEQERAAERASWALAIASGALIAQHVAGRSTRDALYLSQFDVSTLPAAMIGAAAVSFVAVLGASRLLSRLAPARVVPGTFAVAAALFVAEWALARVDEKAAALVVYAHTAVFGAAAGSAFWSLVNERFDPYTAKRVVGRIAGGGTVGGIVGGLIAWRASAYVSVATMLALLAGINVVGAVATLSARRGEEPRMSAPAETKESGLRVIADMPYLRHLAVLVFAGATAQALLDYMLSAQATSNFGKGPQLLGFFALYQLGVSVVTFAAQAGLVRPSLERRGLAGTLSLHPATVAGAALLTVVLPGLGSVVVLRGAEAAARNSLYRSAFELLYTPLPPAKKRASKTIIDVGVDRIGTAIGSGAILLLLALVAAGTMHLILVGLLLGLMFASYVVCGSLHRGYVDALAFSLKSGAVDLEATSAQDLDTRRTLAETTALLDRQKLLEKIGELQRVKRERSALAQTGPRTPEATPRDAPAREALPAPAPSDDALLHQIAQLRSGDPPAVRAALARPLDPRVAIHAVYLLDDDAHVRAAVTALRKVAPRVSGMLIDVLLDARLGASEKVRRRLPRVLKASRSRRTVDGLIAALEDESFEVRAQVALALAQIVEESGERITREKVFDIVLREISERQADWAVARGDTLDAERALVRGVSHLFSLLQIVLPRAPVAVALRALRSDDVALRGTAHELLEVVLAPRVRDALLPLVERLPRTAPSKPDDATKLAAELSRSHDALPRPVVTSSGHDGDA
;
A
#
# COMPACT_ATOMS: atom_id res chain seq x y z
N MET A 1 -24.35 32.44 17.87
CA MET A 1 -23.35 31.57 17.18
C MET A 1 -22.38 30.91 18.16
N ALA A 2 -21.71 31.65 19.06
CA ALA A 2 -20.80 31.06 20.05
C ALA A 2 -21.48 30.07 21.03
N GLU A 3 -22.72 30.36 21.43
CA GLU A 3 -23.48 29.51 22.35
C GLU A 3 -23.89 28.16 21.72
N GLY A 4 -24.28 28.18 20.43
CA GLY A 4 -24.58 26.95 19.68
C GLY A 4 -23.35 26.09 19.39
N ALA A 5 -22.17 26.70 19.18
CA ALA A 5 -20.92 25.97 19.04
C ALA A 5 -20.51 25.27 20.36
N ALA A 6 -20.68 25.96 21.50
CA ALA A 6 -20.40 25.39 22.81
C ALA A 6 -21.37 24.25 23.20
N GLU A 7 -22.64 24.35 22.78
CA GLU A 7 -23.63 23.29 22.99
C GLU A 7 -23.36 22.06 22.12
N GLN A 8 -22.96 22.25 20.86
CA GLN A 8 -22.52 21.17 19.98
C GLN A 8 -21.27 20.46 20.50
N GLU A 9 -20.29 21.21 21.02
CA GLU A 9 -19.07 20.64 21.61
C GLU A 9 -19.39 19.80 22.86
N ARG A 10 -20.25 20.30 23.76
CA ARG A 10 -20.72 19.54 24.94
C ARG A 10 -21.51 18.28 24.54
N ALA A 11 -22.34 18.36 23.50
CA ALA A 11 -23.08 17.20 23.00
C ALA A 11 -22.15 16.14 22.41
N ALA A 12 -21.14 16.54 21.64
CA ALA A 12 -20.11 15.65 21.11
C ALA A 12 -19.29 14.98 22.22
N GLU A 13 -18.95 15.74 23.27
CA GLU A 13 -18.25 15.20 24.43
C GLU A 13 -19.09 14.17 25.19
N ARG A 14 -20.37 14.45 25.47
CA ARG A 14 -21.29 13.48 26.09
C ARG A 14 -21.43 12.21 25.27
N ALA A 15 -21.60 12.34 23.95
CA ALA A 15 -21.68 11.19 23.04
C ALA A 15 -20.39 10.35 23.07
N SER A 16 -19.22 10.98 23.15
CA SER A 16 -17.94 10.27 23.24
C SER A 16 -17.81 9.44 24.53
N TRP A 17 -18.26 9.95 25.68
CA TRP A 17 -18.25 9.22 26.94
C TRP A 17 -19.27 8.08 26.94
N ALA A 18 -20.46 8.32 26.40
CA ALA A 18 -21.47 7.28 26.21
C ALA A 18 -20.94 6.13 25.33
N LEU A 19 -20.25 6.45 24.23
CA LEU A 19 -19.61 5.45 23.37
C LEU A 19 -18.42 4.76 24.04
N ALA A 20 -17.69 5.44 24.93
CA ALA A 20 -16.65 4.81 25.74
C ALA A 20 -17.23 3.78 26.73
N ILE A 21 -18.36 4.09 27.38
CA ILE A 21 -19.10 3.14 28.23
C ILE A 21 -19.62 1.96 27.40
N ALA A 22 -20.18 2.22 26.22
CA ALA A 22 -20.64 1.18 25.32
C ALA A 22 -19.51 0.26 24.84
N SER A 23 -18.34 0.83 24.51
CA SER A 23 -17.13 0.06 24.20
C SER A 23 -16.69 -0.77 25.40
N GLY A 24 -16.72 -0.20 26.60
CA GLY A 24 -16.44 -0.91 27.84
C GLY A 24 -17.38 -2.10 28.05
N ALA A 25 -18.69 -1.90 27.88
CA ALA A 25 -19.68 -2.96 27.98
C ALA A 25 -19.47 -4.05 26.91
N LEU A 26 -19.15 -3.67 25.67
CA LEU A 26 -18.85 -4.61 24.59
C LEU A 26 -17.66 -5.53 24.93
N ILE A 27 -16.56 -4.97 25.40
CA ILE A 27 -15.36 -5.74 25.73
C ILE A 27 -15.52 -6.50 27.05
N ALA A 28 -16.20 -5.92 28.05
CA ALA A 28 -16.56 -6.62 29.28
C ALA A 28 -17.40 -7.86 28.98
N GLN A 29 -18.38 -7.72 28.08
CA GLN A 29 -19.22 -8.81 27.62
C GLN A 29 -18.41 -9.86 26.85
N HIS A 30 -17.45 -9.45 26.02
CA HIS A 30 -16.59 -10.38 25.31
C HIS A 30 -15.74 -11.22 26.27
N VAL A 31 -15.13 -10.57 27.27
CA VAL A 31 -14.27 -11.19 28.29
C VAL A 31 -15.06 -12.13 29.21
N ALA A 32 -16.12 -11.62 29.83
CA ALA A 32 -16.95 -12.39 30.75
C ALA A 32 -17.73 -13.49 30.01
N GLY A 33 -18.24 -13.17 28.81
CA GLY A 33 -18.97 -14.11 27.96
C GLY A 33 -18.13 -15.29 27.50
N ARG A 34 -16.88 -15.07 27.10
CA ARG A 34 -15.96 -16.15 26.72
C ARG A 34 -15.67 -17.08 27.91
N SER A 35 -15.38 -16.50 29.07
CA SER A 35 -15.13 -17.27 30.31
C SER A 35 -16.34 -18.12 30.71
N THR A 36 -17.54 -17.51 30.64
CA THR A 36 -18.81 -18.18 30.95
C THR A 36 -19.13 -19.29 29.97
N ARG A 37 -18.96 -19.01 28.67
CA ARG A 37 -19.18 -19.96 27.59
C ARG A 37 -18.31 -21.20 27.74
N ASP A 38 -16.99 -21.00 27.89
CA ASP A 38 -16.03 -22.10 27.93
C ASP A 38 -16.27 -22.96 29.17
N ALA A 39 -16.55 -22.34 30.33
CA ALA A 39 -16.92 -23.06 31.55
C ALA A 39 -18.25 -23.81 31.44
N LEU A 40 -19.28 -23.20 30.84
CA LEU A 40 -20.60 -23.83 30.68
C LEU A 40 -20.52 -25.03 29.76
N TYR A 41 -19.81 -24.89 28.63
CA TYR A 41 -19.59 -25.98 27.68
C TYR A 41 -18.83 -27.15 28.31
N LEU A 42 -17.70 -26.88 28.96
CA LEU A 42 -16.85 -27.92 29.56
C LEU A 42 -17.46 -28.53 30.83
N SER A 43 -18.47 -27.89 31.42
CA SER A 43 -19.26 -28.51 32.49
C SER A 43 -20.16 -29.62 31.94
N GLN A 44 -20.69 -29.45 30.73
CA GLN A 44 -21.68 -30.36 30.14
C GLN A 44 -21.10 -31.38 29.15
N PHE A 45 -20.04 -31.00 28.45
CA PHE A 45 -19.41 -31.78 27.40
C PHE A 45 -17.97 -32.14 27.77
N ASP A 46 -17.44 -33.16 27.12
CA ASP A 46 -16.04 -33.54 27.26
C ASP A 46 -15.15 -32.59 26.47
N VAL A 47 -13.90 -32.39 26.92
CA VAL A 47 -12.97 -31.49 26.22
C VAL A 47 -12.65 -31.97 24.79
N SER A 48 -12.76 -33.27 24.52
CA SER A 48 -12.58 -33.85 23.18
C SER A 48 -13.58 -33.34 22.14
N THR A 49 -14.78 -32.89 22.56
CA THR A 49 -15.79 -32.34 21.64
C THR A 49 -15.68 -30.82 21.44
N LEU A 50 -14.86 -30.14 22.25
CA LEU A 50 -14.64 -28.69 22.16
C LEU A 50 -14.24 -28.24 20.73
N PRO A 51 -13.34 -28.91 20.01
CA PRO A 51 -13.00 -28.51 18.65
C PRO A 51 -14.18 -28.56 17.68
N ALA A 52 -15.10 -29.53 17.84
CA ALA A 52 -16.32 -29.58 17.02
C ALA A 52 -17.25 -28.38 17.29
N ALA A 53 -17.39 -27.98 18.56
CA ALA A 53 -18.13 -26.77 18.92
C ALA A 53 -17.48 -25.49 18.35
N MET A 54 -16.14 -25.42 18.34
CA MET A 54 -15.39 -24.32 17.72
C MET A 54 -15.64 -24.23 16.21
N ILE A 55 -15.67 -25.36 15.49
CA ILE A 55 -16.02 -25.40 14.06
C ILE A 55 -17.45 -24.92 13.84
N GLY A 56 -18.41 -25.43 14.61
CA GLY A 56 -19.82 -25.00 14.53
C GLY A 56 -19.98 -23.51 14.78
N ALA A 57 -19.34 -22.99 15.82
CA ALA A 57 -19.36 -21.57 16.17
C ALA A 57 -18.68 -20.69 15.11
N ALA A 58 -17.58 -21.16 14.49
CA ALA A 58 -16.93 -20.46 13.40
C ALA A 58 -17.85 -20.37 12.17
N ALA A 59 -18.55 -21.44 11.82
CA ALA A 59 -19.50 -21.46 10.72
C ALA A 59 -20.70 -20.52 10.97
N VAL A 60 -21.31 -20.59 12.16
CA VAL A 60 -22.44 -19.72 12.53
C VAL A 60 -22.01 -18.25 12.56
N SER A 61 -20.85 -17.94 13.14
CA SER A 61 -20.29 -16.59 13.19
C SER A 61 -19.99 -16.04 11.79
N PHE A 62 -19.45 -16.85 10.88
CA PHE A 62 -19.20 -16.45 9.50
C PHE A 62 -20.50 -16.05 8.78
N VAL A 63 -21.55 -16.87 8.87
CA VAL A 63 -22.86 -16.57 8.28
C VAL A 63 -23.47 -15.32 8.90
N ALA A 64 -23.37 -15.18 10.22
CA ALA A 64 -23.91 -14.03 10.93
C ALA A 64 -23.23 -12.72 10.53
N VAL A 65 -21.91 -12.71 10.29
CA VAL A 65 -21.19 -11.51 9.84
C VAL A 65 -21.60 -11.10 8.42
N LEU A 66 -21.83 -12.06 7.51
CA LEU A 66 -22.39 -11.77 6.19
C LEU A 66 -23.80 -11.16 6.30
N GLY A 67 -24.62 -11.66 7.23
CA GLY A 67 -25.93 -11.09 7.56
C GLY A 67 -25.84 -9.67 8.12
N ALA A 68 -24.98 -9.45 9.12
CA ALA A 68 -24.76 -8.16 9.76
C ALA A 68 -24.25 -7.11 8.77
N SER A 69 -23.35 -7.49 7.85
CA SER A 69 -22.87 -6.61 6.78
C SER A 69 -24.00 -6.14 5.86
N ARG A 70 -24.94 -7.02 5.49
CA ARG A 70 -26.13 -6.65 4.70
C ARG A 70 -27.13 -5.82 5.48
N LEU A 71 -27.20 -6.02 6.80
CA LEU A 71 -28.08 -5.23 7.66
C LEU A 71 -27.56 -3.80 7.81
N LEU A 72 -26.25 -3.65 8.06
CA LEU A 72 -25.57 -2.35 8.16
C LEU A 72 -25.55 -1.58 6.85
N SER A 73 -25.67 -2.25 5.69
CA SER A 73 -25.83 -1.56 4.40
C SER A 73 -27.26 -1.06 4.16
N ARG A 74 -28.26 -1.55 4.90
CA ARG A 74 -29.68 -1.19 4.75
C ARG A 74 -30.18 -0.25 5.86
N LEU A 75 -29.64 -0.40 7.06
CA LEU A 75 -30.05 0.33 8.24
C LEU A 75 -28.86 1.12 8.80
N ALA A 76 -29.13 2.35 9.24
CA ALA A 76 -28.12 3.16 9.90
C ALA A 76 -27.54 2.43 11.14
N PRO A 77 -26.20 2.33 11.28
CA PRO A 77 -25.52 1.82 12.46
C PRO A 77 -26.10 2.30 13.80
N ALA A 78 -26.53 3.56 13.87
CA ALA A 78 -27.19 4.13 15.04
C ALA A 78 -28.44 3.35 15.50
N ARG A 79 -29.18 2.70 14.59
CA ARG A 79 -30.31 1.81 14.94
C ARG A 79 -29.86 0.38 15.21
N VAL A 80 -28.87 -0.10 14.46
CA VAL A 80 -28.44 -1.51 14.52
C VAL A 80 -27.69 -1.83 15.80
N VAL A 81 -26.80 -0.95 16.27
CA VAL A 81 -25.94 -1.24 17.43
C VAL A 81 -26.74 -1.40 18.73
N PRO A 82 -27.63 -0.46 19.13
CA PRO A 82 -28.43 -0.65 20.33
C PRO A 82 -29.36 -1.86 20.23
N GLY A 83 -29.91 -2.12 19.03
CA GLY A 83 -30.71 -3.32 18.77
C GLY A 83 -29.90 -4.60 18.96
N THR A 84 -28.63 -4.62 18.53
CA THR A 84 -27.74 -5.77 18.72
C THR A 84 -27.49 -6.05 20.21
N PHE A 85 -27.24 -5.02 21.01
CA PHE A 85 -27.13 -5.17 22.47
C PHE A 85 -28.45 -5.63 23.12
N ALA A 86 -29.58 -5.05 22.72
CA ALA A 86 -30.89 -5.42 23.28
C ALA A 86 -31.27 -6.87 22.94
N VAL A 87 -31.05 -7.30 21.69
CA VAL A 87 -31.25 -8.68 21.26
C VAL A 87 -30.30 -9.62 22.01
N ALA A 88 -29.02 -9.26 22.15
CA ALA A 88 -28.08 -10.06 22.93
C ALA A 88 -28.51 -10.20 24.39
N ALA A 89 -28.98 -9.12 25.03
CA ALA A 89 -29.51 -9.16 26.39
C ALA A 89 -30.72 -10.11 26.50
N ALA A 90 -31.68 -10.01 25.57
CA ALA A 90 -32.85 -10.89 25.54
C ALA A 90 -32.46 -12.36 25.31
N LEU A 91 -31.50 -12.62 24.42
CA LEU A 91 -30.98 -13.96 24.17
C LEU A 91 -30.29 -14.54 25.42
N PHE A 92 -29.49 -13.76 26.16
CA PHE A 92 -28.87 -14.24 27.40
C PHE A 92 -29.91 -14.55 28.49
N VAL A 93 -31.01 -13.78 28.57
CA VAL A 93 -32.12 -14.10 29.47
C VAL A 93 -32.83 -15.40 29.04
N ALA A 94 -33.07 -15.58 27.74
CA ALA A 94 -33.65 -16.80 27.20
C ALA A 94 -32.73 -18.02 27.41
N GLU A 95 -31.42 -17.87 27.21
CA GLU A 95 -30.40 -18.89 27.48
C GLU A 95 -30.30 -19.21 28.96
N TRP A 96 -30.46 -18.22 29.84
CA TRP A 96 -30.54 -18.43 31.29
C TRP A 96 -31.78 -19.23 31.69
N ALA A 97 -32.93 -18.96 31.07
CA ALA A 97 -34.13 -19.77 31.25
C ALA A 97 -33.95 -21.19 30.69
N LEU A 98 -33.35 -21.31 29.51
CA LEU A 98 -33.03 -22.61 28.88
C LEU A 98 -32.07 -23.42 29.75
N ALA A 99 -31.06 -22.79 30.35
CA ALA A 99 -30.11 -23.45 31.25
C ALA A 99 -30.78 -24.07 32.49
N ARG A 100 -32.00 -23.64 32.86
CA ARG A 100 -32.77 -24.29 33.93
C ARG A 100 -33.52 -25.54 33.49
N VAL A 101 -33.75 -25.69 32.18
CA VAL A 101 -34.51 -26.80 31.59
C VAL A 101 -33.57 -27.83 30.97
N ASP A 102 -32.62 -27.36 30.16
CA ASP A 102 -31.62 -28.17 29.47
C ASP A 102 -30.27 -27.42 29.42
N GLU A 103 -29.39 -27.78 30.36
CA GLU A 103 -28.04 -27.20 30.45
C GLU A 103 -27.16 -27.52 29.23
N LYS A 104 -27.37 -28.66 28.55
CA LYS A 104 -26.60 -29.05 27.37
C LYS A 104 -26.99 -28.20 26.16
N ALA A 105 -28.29 -28.02 25.94
CA ALA A 105 -28.78 -27.14 24.90
C ALA A 105 -28.33 -25.69 25.14
N ALA A 106 -28.43 -25.21 26.38
CA ALA A 106 -27.96 -23.88 26.75
C ALA A 106 -26.46 -23.70 26.48
N ALA A 107 -25.63 -24.69 26.83
CA ALA A 107 -24.19 -24.65 26.56
C ALA A 107 -23.87 -24.50 25.07
N LEU A 108 -24.56 -25.22 24.18
CA LEU A 108 -24.37 -25.11 22.73
C LEU A 108 -24.83 -23.75 22.18
N VAL A 109 -26.00 -23.30 22.60
CA VAL A 109 -26.60 -22.03 22.15
C VAL A 109 -25.74 -20.84 22.60
N VAL A 110 -25.34 -20.80 23.88
CA VAL A 110 -24.43 -19.77 24.43
C VAL A 110 -23.09 -19.76 23.68
N TYR A 111 -22.58 -20.95 23.30
CA TYR A 111 -21.33 -21.06 22.54
C TYR A 111 -21.42 -20.43 21.15
N ALA A 112 -22.52 -20.69 20.44
CA ALA A 112 -22.79 -20.06 19.16
C ALA A 112 -23.06 -18.55 19.29
N HIS A 113 -23.91 -18.15 20.25
CA HIS A 113 -24.32 -16.76 20.46
C HIS A 113 -23.13 -15.85 20.78
N THR A 114 -22.28 -16.22 21.73
CA THR A 114 -21.08 -15.44 22.09
C THR A 114 -20.10 -15.30 20.91
N ALA A 115 -19.96 -16.32 20.07
CA ALA A 115 -19.14 -16.27 18.86
C ALA A 115 -19.70 -15.33 17.78
N VAL A 116 -21.04 -15.26 17.65
CA VAL A 116 -21.73 -14.31 16.77
C VAL A 116 -21.61 -12.89 17.29
N PHE A 117 -21.90 -12.68 18.57
CA PHE A 117 -21.91 -11.38 19.21
C PHE A 117 -20.55 -10.69 19.09
N GLY A 118 -19.46 -11.38 19.44
CA GLY A 118 -18.12 -10.80 19.41
C GLY A 118 -17.73 -10.24 18.03
N ALA A 119 -18.05 -10.96 16.95
CA ALA A 119 -17.71 -10.53 15.60
C ALA A 119 -18.66 -9.45 15.06
N ALA A 120 -19.98 -9.66 15.20
CA ALA A 120 -20.98 -8.76 14.63
C ALA A 120 -21.10 -7.44 15.41
N ALA A 121 -21.15 -7.49 16.74
CA ALA A 121 -21.33 -6.31 17.57
C ALA A 121 -20.09 -5.39 17.51
N GLY A 122 -18.88 -5.95 17.45
CA GLY A 122 -17.65 -5.17 17.27
C GLY A 122 -17.62 -4.40 15.94
N SER A 123 -17.95 -5.08 14.84
CA SER A 123 -18.01 -4.42 13.53
C SER A 123 -19.10 -3.34 13.48
N ALA A 124 -20.29 -3.63 14.00
CA ALA A 124 -21.40 -2.67 14.03
C ALA A 124 -21.06 -1.44 14.90
N PHE A 125 -20.43 -1.66 16.06
CA PHE A 125 -20.02 -0.60 16.97
C PHE A 125 -19.04 0.38 16.32
N TRP A 126 -18.00 -0.13 15.65
CA TRP A 126 -17.04 0.74 14.96
C TRP A 126 -17.65 1.47 13.76
N SER A 127 -18.63 0.86 13.10
CA SER A 127 -19.42 1.55 12.07
C SER A 127 -20.19 2.74 12.66
N LEU A 128 -20.78 2.59 13.84
CA LEU A 128 -21.45 3.69 14.56
C LEU A 128 -20.49 4.83 14.94
N VAL A 129 -19.29 4.50 15.43
CA VAL A 129 -18.28 5.52 15.77
C VAL A 129 -17.87 6.31 14.53
N ASN A 130 -17.65 5.63 13.40
CA ASN A 130 -17.22 6.26 12.15
C ASN A 130 -18.32 7.10 11.49
N GLU A 131 -19.59 6.78 11.71
CA GLU A 131 -20.72 7.55 11.19
C GLU A 131 -21.04 8.76 12.09
N ARG A 132 -20.77 8.67 13.40
CA ARG A 132 -21.10 9.72 14.37
C ARG A 132 -20.08 10.85 14.42
N PHE A 133 -18.80 10.55 14.20
CA PHE A 133 -17.73 11.55 14.26
C PHE A 133 -17.10 11.75 12.91
N ASP A 134 -16.95 13.01 12.51
CA ASP A 134 -16.12 13.35 11.37
C ASP A 134 -14.66 12.92 11.61
N PRO A 135 -13.86 12.68 10.56
CA PRO A 135 -12.49 12.19 10.70
C PRO A 135 -11.57 13.06 11.58
N TYR A 136 -11.84 14.37 11.71
CA TYR A 136 -11.04 15.26 12.54
C TYR A 136 -11.39 15.09 14.03
N THR A 137 -12.68 15.09 14.37
CA THR A 137 -13.15 14.82 15.75
C THR A 137 -12.83 13.39 16.18
N ALA A 138 -12.97 12.42 15.27
CA ALA A 138 -12.69 11.00 15.51
C ALA A 138 -11.27 10.77 16.05
N LYS A 139 -10.26 11.47 15.52
CA LYS A 139 -8.86 11.37 16.01
C LYS A 139 -8.71 11.69 17.49
N ARG A 140 -9.56 12.56 18.06
CA ARG A 140 -9.53 12.94 19.48
C ARG A 140 -10.33 11.99 20.36
N VAL A 141 -11.51 11.55 19.90
CA VAL A 141 -12.44 10.75 20.72
C VAL A 141 -12.16 9.24 20.66
N VAL A 142 -11.56 8.73 19.58
CA VAL A 142 -11.28 7.29 19.41
C VAL A 142 -10.37 6.76 20.52
N GLY A 143 -9.38 7.54 20.97
CA GLY A 143 -8.51 7.16 22.09
C GLY A 143 -9.29 6.93 23.39
N ARG A 144 -10.27 7.82 23.69
CA ARG A 144 -11.17 7.68 24.85
C ARG A 144 -12.08 6.46 24.71
N ILE A 145 -12.67 6.25 23.54
CA ILE A 145 -13.57 5.12 23.27
C ILE A 145 -12.81 3.79 23.40
N ALA A 146 -11.64 3.68 22.78
CA ALA A 146 -10.77 2.51 22.87
C ALA A 146 -10.26 2.27 24.32
N GLY A 147 -9.96 3.35 25.05
CA GLY A 147 -9.64 3.29 26.48
C GLY A 147 -10.79 2.70 27.29
N GLY A 148 -12.03 3.10 27.01
CA GLY A 148 -13.24 2.53 27.60
C GLY A 148 -13.35 1.02 27.40
N GLY A 149 -13.08 0.53 26.17
CA GLY A 149 -13.01 -0.91 25.89
C GLY A 149 -11.94 -1.63 26.72
N THR A 150 -10.78 -1.04 26.90
CA THR A 150 -9.69 -1.66 27.67
C THR A 150 -10.01 -1.78 29.15
N VAL A 151 -10.54 -0.70 29.74
CA VAL A 151 -11.06 -0.72 31.12
C VAL A 151 -12.20 -1.74 31.25
N GLY A 152 -13.09 -1.79 30.27
CA GLY A 152 -14.18 -2.77 30.20
C GLY A 152 -13.69 -4.22 30.25
N GLY A 153 -12.60 -4.55 29.55
CA GLY A 153 -12.02 -5.90 29.63
C GLY A 153 -11.53 -6.28 31.02
N ILE A 154 -10.86 -5.36 31.72
CA ILE A 154 -10.41 -5.56 33.10
C ILE A 154 -11.61 -5.68 34.04
N VAL A 155 -12.57 -4.77 33.94
CA VAL A 155 -13.79 -4.78 34.77
C VAL A 155 -14.62 -6.04 34.52
N GLY A 156 -14.82 -6.44 33.28
CA GLY A 156 -15.56 -7.65 32.92
C GLY A 156 -14.90 -8.92 33.46
N GLY A 157 -13.56 -9.01 33.37
CA GLY A 157 -12.80 -10.13 33.93
C GLY A 157 -12.89 -10.19 35.45
N LEU A 158 -12.75 -9.04 36.11
CA LEU A 158 -12.88 -8.92 37.57
C LEU A 158 -14.29 -9.27 38.05
N ILE A 159 -15.33 -8.76 37.39
CA ILE A 159 -16.72 -9.08 37.69
C ILE A 159 -16.96 -10.58 37.54
N ALA A 160 -16.53 -11.19 36.42
CA ALA A 160 -16.70 -12.61 36.18
C ALA A 160 -15.96 -13.48 37.21
N TRP A 161 -14.72 -13.12 37.54
CA TRP A 161 -13.90 -13.85 38.52
C TRP A 161 -14.47 -13.74 39.92
N ARG A 162 -14.95 -12.56 40.32
CA ARG A 162 -15.53 -12.38 41.65
C ARG A 162 -16.90 -13.04 41.77
N ALA A 163 -17.72 -12.95 40.72
CA ALA A 163 -19.03 -13.57 40.69
C ALA A 163 -18.95 -15.10 40.62
N SER A 164 -17.93 -15.69 39.98
CA SER A 164 -17.78 -17.16 39.93
C SER A 164 -17.63 -17.82 41.31
N ALA A 165 -17.25 -17.07 42.35
CA ALA A 165 -17.18 -17.55 43.72
C ALA A 165 -18.56 -17.65 44.40
N TYR A 166 -19.58 -16.97 43.87
CA TYR A 166 -20.88 -16.80 44.52
C TYR A 166 -22.07 -17.27 43.68
N VAL A 167 -21.93 -17.32 42.36
CA VAL A 167 -23.02 -17.69 41.46
C VAL A 167 -22.67 -18.91 40.61
N SER A 168 -23.70 -19.66 40.24
CA SER A 168 -23.55 -20.75 39.27
C SER A 168 -23.22 -20.20 37.88
N VAL A 169 -22.67 -21.08 37.03
CA VAL A 169 -22.35 -20.74 35.63
C VAL A 169 -23.60 -20.28 34.87
N ALA A 170 -24.77 -20.87 35.15
CA ALA A 170 -26.04 -20.45 34.55
C ALA A 170 -26.44 -19.03 34.97
N THR A 171 -26.34 -18.68 36.26
CA THR A 171 -26.69 -17.33 36.76
C THR A 171 -25.76 -16.25 36.21
N MET A 172 -24.54 -16.59 35.81
CA MET A 172 -23.65 -15.67 35.10
C MET A 172 -24.27 -15.16 33.77
N LEU A 173 -25.13 -15.95 33.10
CA LEU A 173 -25.83 -15.51 31.88
C LEU A 173 -26.75 -14.31 32.15
N ALA A 174 -27.39 -14.25 33.32
CA ALA A 174 -28.18 -13.07 33.70
C ALA A 174 -27.30 -11.82 33.91
N LEU A 175 -26.08 -12.00 34.42
CA LEU A 175 -25.12 -10.90 34.57
C LEU A 175 -24.65 -10.38 33.21
N LEU A 176 -24.39 -11.29 32.26
CA LEU A 176 -24.08 -10.95 30.87
C LEU A 176 -25.23 -10.18 30.19
N ALA A 177 -26.48 -10.55 30.46
CA ALA A 177 -27.63 -9.78 30.00
C ALA A 177 -27.59 -8.34 30.55
N GLY A 178 -27.28 -8.17 31.85
CA GLY A 178 -27.11 -6.85 32.47
C GLY A 178 -26.03 -6.00 31.81
N ILE A 179 -24.86 -6.58 31.49
CA ILE A 179 -23.78 -5.87 30.77
C ILE A 179 -24.27 -5.40 29.39
N ASN A 180 -25.03 -6.22 28.67
CA ASN A 180 -25.60 -5.83 27.38
C ASN A 180 -26.64 -4.72 27.51
N VAL A 181 -27.46 -4.72 28.57
CA VAL A 181 -28.40 -3.62 28.84
C VAL A 181 -27.65 -2.30 29.04
N VAL A 182 -26.54 -2.31 29.79
CA VAL A 182 -25.68 -1.12 29.93
C VAL A 182 -25.16 -0.65 28.56
N GLY A 183 -24.70 -1.58 27.71
CA GLY A 183 -24.29 -1.27 26.34
C GLY A 183 -25.42 -0.68 25.48
N ALA A 184 -26.64 -1.23 25.56
CA ALA A 184 -27.81 -0.71 24.86
C ALA A 184 -28.16 0.71 25.32
N VAL A 185 -28.22 0.95 26.63
CA VAL A 185 -28.54 2.27 27.20
C VAL A 185 -27.46 3.31 26.84
N ALA A 186 -26.19 2.94 26.93
CA ALA A 186 -25.07 3.81 26.58
C ALA A 186 -25.05 4.14 25.08
N THR A 187 -25.37 3.19 24.21
CA THR A 187 -25.46 3.47 22.77
C THR A 187 -26.70 4.29 22.41
N LEU A 188 -27.85 4.08 23.07
CA LEU A 188 -29.05 4.91 22.89
C LEU A 188 -28.83 6.36 23.35
N SER A 189 -28.13 6.57 24.47
CA SER A 189 -27.84 7.92 24.96
C SER A 189 -26.91 8.70 24.03
N ALA A 190 -26.00 8.00 23.33
CA ALA A 190 -25.14 8.59 22.31
C ALA A 190 -25.88 9.08 21.05
N ARG A 191 -27.13 8.61 20.80
CA ARG A 191 -27.94 8.99 19.62
C ARG A 191 -28.60 10.36 19.73
N ARG A 192 -28.71 10.93 20.92
CA ARG A 192 -29.39 12.23 21.13
C ARG A 192 -28.52 13.37 20.58
N GLY A 193 -28.77 13.78 19.33
CA GLY A 193 -28.15 14.95 18.66
C GLY A 193 -28.11 14.76 17.13
N GLU A 194 -28.25 15.84 16.35
CA GLU A 194 -28.28 15.81 14.87
C GLU A 194 -27.12 14.98 14.28
N GLU A 195 -27.45 14.06 13.38
CA GLU A 195 -26.47 13.23 12.67
C GLU A 195 -25.92 14.01 11.46
N PRO A 196 -24.60 14.26 11.38
CA PRO A 196 -24.01 14.68 10.12
C PRO A 196 -24.24 13.57 9.10
N ARG A 197 -25.02 13.82 8.05
CA ARG A 197 -25.19 12.88 6.94
C ARG A 197 -23.88 12.78 6.17
N MET A 198 -23.02 11.83 6.53
CA MET A 198 -21.98 11.38 5.61
C MET A 198 -22.65 10.66 4.44
N SER A 199 -22.33 11.08 3.22
CA SER A 199 -22.82 10.42 2.00
C SER A 199 -22.48 8.93 2.03
N ALA A 200 -23.48 8.08 1.73
CA ALA A 200 -23.29 6.64 1.66
C ALA A 200 -22.10 6.31 0.73
N PRO A 201 -21.17 5.43 1.15
CA PRO A 201 -20.04 5.08 0.31
C PRO A 201 -20.52 4.47 -1.01
N ALA A 202 -19.98 4.95 -2.13
CA ALA A 202 -20.24 4.36 -3.45
C ALA A 202 -19.95 2.84 -3.43
N GLU A 203 -20.90 2.04 -3.94
CA GLU A 203 -20.79 0.58 -4.01
C GLU A 203 -19.52 0.16 -4.74
N THR A 204 -18.85 -0.85 -4.17
CA THR A 204 -17.64 -1.43 -4.78
C THR A 204 -18.07 -2.51 -5.76
N LYS A 205 -17.84 -2.30 -7.06
CA LYS A 205 -18.20 -3.26 -8.12
C LYS A 205 -17.29 -4.50 -8.18
N GLU A 206 -16.14 -4.50 -7.49
CA GLU A 206 -15.17 -5.59 -7.52
C GLU A 206 -15.43 -6.64 -6.42
N SER A 207 -15.31 -7.93 -6.78
CA SER A 207 -15.34 -9.03 -5.83
C SER A 207 -14.09 -9.05 -4.95
N GLY A 208 -14.27 -9.00 -3.63
CA GLY A 208 -13.16 -8.99 -2.66
C GLY A 208 -12.24 -10.21 -2.75
N LEU A 209 -12.77 -11.38 -3.13
CA LEU A 209 -11.95 -12.59 -3.34
C LEU A 209 -11.00 -12.45 -4.53
N ARG A 210 -11.47 -11.82 -5.61
CA ARG A 210 -10.65 -11.55 -6.80
C ARG A 210 -9.56 -10.53 -6.47
N VAL A 211 -9.90 -9.49 -5.72
CA VAL A 211 -8.93 -8.48 -5.23
C VAL A 211 -7.80 -9.13 -4.41
N ILE A 212 -8.14 -10.09 -3.53
CA ILE A 212 -7.14 -10.83 -2.74
C ILE A 212 -6.27 -11.73 -3.65
N ALA A 213 -6.87 -12.40 -4.64
CA ALA A 213 -6.12 -13.25 -5.57
C ALA A 213 -5.12 -12.45 -6.42
N ASP A 214 -5.53 -11.27 -6.90
CA ASP A 214 -4.75 -10.43 -7.80
C ASP A 214 -3.61 -9.68 -7.09
N MET A 215 -3.70 -9.48 -5.77
CA MET A 215 -2.70 -8.75 -4.97
C MET A 215 -1.90 -9.67 -4.05
N PRO A 216 -0.63 -9.98 -4.38
CA PRO A 216 0.25 -10.77 -3.51
C PRO A 216 0.30 -10.26 -2.06
N TYR A 217 0.35 -8.95 -1.87
CA TYR A 217 0.35 -8.32 -0.55
C TYR A 217 -0.84 -8.76 0.32
N LEU A 218 -2.07 -8.72 -0.21
CA LEU A 218 -3.28 -9.14 0.51
C LEU A 218 -3.26 -10.64 0.87
N ARG A 219 -2.63 -11.48 0.04
CA ARG A 219 -2.44 -12.91 0.36
C ARG A 219 -1.52 -13.10 1.55
N HIS A 220 -0.46 -12.31 1.70
CA HIS A 220 0.41 -12.38 2.87
C HIS A 220 -0.35 -11.97 4.15
N LEU A 221 -1.18 -10.92 4.08
CA LEU A 221 -2.06 -10.53 5.19
C LEU A 221 -3.01 -11.67 5.55
N ALA A 222 -3.64 -12.31 4.55
CA ALA A 222 -4.51 -13.47 4.76
C ALA A 222 -3.77 -14.64 5.42
N VAL A 223 -2.56 -14.98 4.97
CA VAL A 223 -1.74 -16.05 5.56
C VAL A 223 -1.42 -15.77 7.03
N LEU A 224 -1.12 -14.52 7.39
CA LEU A 224 -0.85 -14.15 8.79
C LEU A 224 -2.09 -14.28 9.67
N VAL A 225 -3.26 -13.80 9.20
CA VAL A 225 -4.52 -13.96 9.93
C VAL A 225 -4.88 -15.44 10.07
N PHE A 226 -4.70 -16.23 9.00
CA PHE A 226 -4.94 -17.66 8.99
C PHE A 226 -4.07 -18.39 10.02
N ALA A 227 -2.75 -18.23 9.93
CA ALA A 227 -1.80 -18.87 10.84
C ALA A 227 -2.07 -18.46 12.29
N GLY A 228 -2.40 -17.18 12.48
CA GLY A 228 -2.83 -16.69 13.76
C GLY A 228 -4.08 -17.40 14.28
N ALA A 229 -5.18 -17.40 13.53
CA ALA A 229 -6.43 -17.99 14.00
C ALA A 229 -6.30 -19.51 14.25
N THR A 230 -5.52 -20.21 13.42
CA THR A 230 -5.17 -21.61 13.66
C THR A 230 -4.39 -21.78 14.96
N ALA A 231 -3.34 -20.99 15.19
CA ALA A 231 -2.58 -21.01 16.45
C ALA A 231 -3.47 -20.74 17.67
N GLN A 232 -4.38 -19.77 17.57
CA GLN A 232 -5.33 -19.46 18.63
C GLN A 232 -6.23 -20.67 18.94
N ALA A 233 -6.73 -21.37 17.92
CA ALA A 233 -7.58 -22.54 18.11
C ALA A 233 -6.83 -23.71 18.79
N LEU A 234 -5.58 -23.96 18.37
CA LEU A 234 -4.72 -24.97 19.02
C LEU A 234 -4.51 -24.65 20.50
N LEU A 235 -4.17 -23.40 20.80
CA LEU A 235 -3.88 -22.96 22.16
C LEU A 235 -5.15 -22.91 23.05
N ASP A 236 -6.30 -22.51 22.50
CA ASP A 236 -7.58 -22.52 23.22
C ASP A 236 -7.93 -23.94 23.68
N TYR A 237 -7.69 -24.95 22.82
CA TYR A 237 -7.86 -26.35 23.19
C TYR A 237 -6.84 -26.79 24.25
N MET A 238 -5.55 -26.48 24.07
CA MET A 238 -4.51 -26.84 25.03
C MET A 238 -4.77 -26.27 26.42
N LEU A 239 -5.18 -24.99 26.50
CA LEU A 239 -5.56 -24.35 27.75
C LEU A 239 -6.79 -25.03 28.37
N SER A 240 -7.82 -25.30 27.57
CA SER A 240 -9.06 -25.93 28.05
C SER A 240 -8.81 -27.33 28.59
N ALA A 241 -8.03 -28.15 27.88
CA ALA A 241 -7.68 -29.51 28.32
C ALA A 241 -6.93 -29.50 29.65
N GLN A 242 -5.94 -28.61 29.80
CA GLN A 242 -5.21 -28.47 31.05
C GLN A 242 -6.10 -27.91 32.17
N ALA A 243 -6.93 -26.90 31.89
CA ALA A 243 -7.82 -26.30 32.88
C ALA A 243 -8.85 -27.31 33.40
N THR A 244 -9.51 -28.07 32.53
CA THR A 244 -10.48 -29.10 32.94
C THR A 244 -9.82 -30.22 33.74
N SER A 245 -8.60 -30.63 33.39
CA SER A 245 -7.88 -31.65 34.17
C SER A 245 -7.46 -31.19 35.57
N ASN A 246 -7.19 -29.89 35.77
CA ASN A 246 -6.72 -29.34 37.04
C ASN A 246 -7.85 -28.80 37.95
N PHE A 247 -8.92 -28.25 37.38
CA PHE A 247 -10.02 -27.62 38.12
C PHE A 247 -11.36 -28.35 37.99
N GLY A 248 -11.44 -29.42 37.20
CA GLY A 248 -12.68 -30.15 36.98
C GLY A 248 -13.73 -29.34 36.22
N LYS A 249 -14.94 -29.23 36.77
CA LYS A 249 -16.12 -28.62 36.12
C LYS A 249 -16.76 -27.57 37.04
N GLY A 250 -17.63 -26.72 36.48
CA GLY A 250 -18.46 -25.79 37.25
C GLY A 250 -17.76 -24.49 37.66
N PRO A 251 -18.11 -23.90 38.82
CA PRO A 251 -17.69 -22.54 39.20
C PRO A 251 -16.17 -22.33 39.35
N GLN A 252 -15.41 -23.36 39.76
CA GLN A 252 -13.95 -23.26 39.87
C GLN A 252 -13.30 -23.08 38.49
N LEU A 253 -13.77 -23.84 37.50
CA LEU A 253 -13.33 -23.72 36.11
C LEU A 253 -13.67 -22.33 35.52
N LEU A 254 -14.87 -21.82 35.82
CA LEU A 254 -15.29 -20.46 35.47
C LEU A 254 -14.35 -19.41 36.09
N GLY A 255 -14.04 -19.56 37.38
CA GLY A 255 -13.13 -18.66 38.09
C GLY A 255 -11.73 -18.64 37.48
N PHE A 256 -11.20 -19.81 37.09
CA PHE A 256 -9.94 -19.90 36.37
C PHE A 256 -9.98 -19.13 35.03
N PHE A 257 -10.97 -19.38 34.16
CA PHE A 257 -11.07 -18.69 32.87
C PHE A 257 -11.23 -17.18 33.03
N ALA A 258 -12.02 -16.75 34.02
CA ALA A 258 -12.23 -15.33 34.30
C ALA A 258 -10.94 -14.66 34.82
N LEU A 259 -10.19 -15.31 35.72
CA LEU A 259 -8.90 -14.81 36.21
C LEU A 259 -7.85 -14.78 35.09
N TYR A 260 -7.80 -15.83 34.28
CA TYR A 260 -6.94 -15.89 33.10
C TYR A 260 -7.23 -14.73 32.15
N GLN A 261 -8.50 -14.48 31.83
CA GLN A 261 -8.90 -13.42 30.91
C GLN A 261 -8.64 -12.03 31.51
N LEU A 262 -8.83 -11.84 32.82
CA LEU A 262 -8.43 -10.63 33.54
C LEU A 262 -6.93 -10.37 33.42
N GLY A 263 -6.09 -11.38 33.68
CA GLY A 263 -4.64 -11.29 33.55
C GLY A 263 -4.21 -10.90 32.14
N VAL A 264 -4.78 -11.55 31.12
CA VAL A 264 -4.55 -11.20 29.71
C VAL A 264 -4.94 -9.76 29.41
N SER A 265 -6.10 -9.29 29.89
CA SER A 265 -6.54 -7.91 29.67
C SER A 265 -5.58 -6.90 30.31
N VAL A 266 -5.09 -7.16 31.53
CA VAL A 266 -4.11 -6.29 32.21
C VAL A 266 -2.78 -6.25 31.46
N VAL A 267 -2.24 -7.41 31.06
CA VAL A 267 -0.98 -7.49 30.30
C VAL A 267 -1.12 -6.84 28.92
N THR A 268 -2.26 -7.06 28.24
CA THR A 268 -2.56 -6.42 26.95
C THR A 268 -2.59 -4.91 27.09
N PHE A 269 -3.25 -4.38 28.13
CA PHE A 269 -3.28 -2.95 28.41
C PHE A 269 -1.88 -2.38 28.67
N ALA A 270 -1.08 -3.04 29.53
CA ALA A 270 0.29 -2.62 29.81
C ALA A 270 1.16 -2.60 28.52
N ALA A 271 1.02 -3.61 27.67
CA ALA A 271 1.71 -3.67 26.38
C ALA A 271 1.23 -2.58 25.41
N GLN A 272 -0.07 -2.30 25.35
CA GLN A 272 -0.63 -1.22 24.53
C GLN A 272 -0.13 0.16 24.99
N ALA A 273 -0.11 0.42 26.30
CA ALA A 273 0.32 1.69 26.87
C ALA A 273 1.84 1.91 26.76
N GLY A 274 2.65 0.86 26.93
CA GLY A 274 4.10 0.98 27.05
C GLY A 274 4.92 0.54 25.84
N LEU A 275 4.44 -0.42 25.04
CA LEU A 275 5.29 -1.13 24.06
C LEU A 275 4.94 -0.83 22.59
N VAL A 276 3.71 -0.42 22.28
CA VAL A 276 3.27 -0.19 20.88
C VAL A 276 4.10 0.88 20.19
N ARG A 277 4.14 2.10 20.77
CA ARG A 277 4.86 3.23 20.17
C ARG A 277 6.37 2.96 20.04
N PRO A 278 7.10 2.56 21.11
CA PRO A 278 8.53 2.27 20.99
C PRO A 278 8.84 1.14 20.01
N SER A 279 7.96 0.13 19.90
CA SER A 279 8.17 -0.95 18.94
C SER A 279 8.02 -0.47 17.50
N LEU A 280 6.97 0.30 17.20
CA LEU A 280 6.75 0.85 15.85
C LEU A 280 7.89 1.79 15.44
N GLU A 281 8.35 2.66 16.35
CA GLU A 281 9.44 3.62 16.06
C GLU A 281 10.79 2.93 15.86
N ARG A 282 11.13 1.92 16.67
CA ARG A 282 12.47 1.29 16.64
C ARG A 282 12.58 0.10 15.68
N ARG A 283 11.54 -0.71 15.57
CA ARG A 283 11.55 -1.96 14.77
C ARG A 283 10.76 -1.83 13.46
N GLY A 284 10.05 -0.73 13.28
CA GLY A 284 9.13 -0.56 12.15
C GLY A 284 7.93 -1.50 12.21
N LEU A 285 7.17 -1.51 11.12
CA LEU A 285 5.92 -2.24 11.00
C LEU A 285 6.12 -3.76 11.01
N ALA A 286 6.96 -4.26 10.09
CA ALA A 286 7.26 -5.68 9.95
C ALA A 286 7.96 -6.25 11.21
N GLY A 287 8.89 -5.49 11.80
CA GLY A 287 9.57 -5.90 13.02
C GLY A 287 8.62 -6.00 14.22
N THR A 288 7.66 -5.07 14.35
CA THR A 288 6.63 -5.14 15.39
C THR A 288 5.70 -6.34 15.22
N LEU A 289 5.29 -6.65 13.99
CA LEU A 289 4.49 -7.85 13.69
C LEU A 289 5.24 -9.15 14.02
N SER A 290 6.54 -9.19 13.74
CA SER A 290 7.38 -10.38 13.99
C SER A 290 7.54 -10.73 15.48
N LEU A 291 7.23 -9.80 16.39
CA LEU A 291 7.24 -10.06 17.83
C LEU A 291 6.19 -11.09 18.25
N HIS A 292 5.03 -11.12 17.58
CA HIS A 292 3.99 -12.11 17.89
C HIS A 292 4.51 -13.56 17.68
N PRO A 293 4.92 -13.99 16.48
CA PRO A 293 5.43 -15.34 16.32
C PRO A 293 6.67 -15.63 17.17
N ALA A 294 7.56 -14.64 17.39
CA ALA A 294 8.73 -14.82 18.25
C ALA A 294 8.36 -15.09 19.72
N THR A 295 7.42 -14.32 20.28
CA THR A 295 6.94 -14.50 21.67
C THR A 295 6.22 -15.83 21.85
N VAL A 296 5.35 -16.21 20.90
CA VAL A 296 4.65 -17.50 20.93
C VAL A 296 5.63 -18.66 20.80
N ALA A 297 6.59 -18.60 19.88
CA ALA A 297 7.59 -19.64 19.73
C ALA A 297 8.44 -19.83 20.99
N GLY A 298 8.91 -18.73 21.60
CA GLY A 298 9.65 -18.78 22.85
C GLY A 298 8.83 -19.38 24.00
N ALA A 299 7.57 -18.97 24.15
CA ALA A 299 6.69 -19.52 25.17
C ALA A 299 6.27 -20.98 24.88
N ALA A 300 6.24 -21.41 23.61
CA ALA A 300 5.93 -22.78 23.22
C ALA A 300 7.09 -23.73 23.56
N LEU A 301 8.34 -23.28 23.41
CA LEU A 301 9.51 -24.04 23.87
C LEU A 301 9.48 -24.25 25.40
N LEU A 302 8.97 -23.27 26.16
CA LEU A 302 8.82 -23.40 27.61
C LEU A 302 7.88 -24.55 28.01
N THR A 303 6.83 -24.84 27.23
CA THR A 303 5.91 -25.95 27.55
C THR A 303 6.55 -27.33 27.34
N VAL A 304 7.57 -27.42 26.48
CA VAL A 304 8.35 -28.65 26.28
C VAL A 304 9.25 -28.90 27.50
N VAL A 305 9.88 -27.85 28.03
CA VAL A 305 10.80 -27.95 29.18
C VAL A 305 10.04 -28.14 30.49
N LEU A 306 8.94 -27.39 30.68
CA LEU A 306 8.13 -27.39 31.89
C LEU A 306 6.68 -27.74 31.53
N PRO A 307 6.34 -29.02 31.27
CA PRO A 307 4.99 -29.42 30.90
C PRO A 307 4.03 -29.19 32.07
N GLY A 308 2.88 -28.56 31.79
CA GLY A 308 1.82 -28.37 32.77
C GLY A 308 0.93 -27.15 32.49
N LEU A 309 -0.05 -26.92 33.36
CA LEU A 309 -0.98 -25.80 33.24
C LEU A 309 -0.27 -24.45 33.22
N GLY A 310 0.72 -24.24 34.10
CA GLY A 310 1.41 -22.95 34.23
C GLY A 310 2.09 -22.48 32.95
N SER A 311 2.83 -23.37 32.27
CA SER A 311 3.49 -23.04 31.01
C SER A 311 2.51 -22.83 29.86
N VAL A 312 1.40 -23.59 29.82
CA VAL A 312 0.31 -23.38 28.83
C VAL A 312 -0.42 -22.06 29.07
N VAL A 313 -0.64 -21.66 30.33
CA VAL A 313 -1.18 -20.33 30.70
C VAL A 313 -0.25 -19.21 30.21
N VAL A 314 1.06 -19.34 30.43
CA VAL A 314 2.05 -18.38 29.94
C VAL A 314 2.05 -18.32 28.41
N LEU A 315 2.06 -19.47 27.73
CA LEU A 315 2.02 -19.56 26.27
C LEU A 315 0.76 -18.91 25.69
N ARG A 316 -0.42 -19.31 26.16
CA ARG A 316 -1.69 -18.80 25.67
C ARG A 316 -1.86 -17.32 26.01
N GLY A 317 -1.42 -16.90 27.20
CA GLY A 317 -1.47 -15.51 27.65
C GLY A 317 -0.51 -14.61 26.88
N ALA A 318 0.72 -15.06 26.61
CA ALA A 318 1.68 -14.35 25.77
C ALA A 318 1.17 -14.21 24.33
N GLU A 319 0.58 -15.27 23.77
CA GLU A 319 -0.05 -15.23 22.45
C GLU A 319 -1.17 -14.20 22.40
N ALA A 320 -2.12 -14.23 23.36
CA ALA A 320 -3.23 -13.29 23.40
C ALA A 320 -2.75 -11.85 23.57
N ALA A 321 -1.83 -11.62 24.51
CA ALA A 321 -1.31 -10.29 24.79
C ALA A 321 -0.57 -9.72 23.58
N ALA A 322 0.32 -10.49 22.95
CA ALA A 322 1.05 -10.06 21.76
C ALA A 322 0.11 -9.83 20.56
N ARG A 323 -0.89 -10.69 20.37
CA ARG A 323 -1.89 -10.54 19.30
C ARG A 323 -2.72 -9.28 19.47
N ASN A 324 -3.28 -9.07 20.66
CA ASN A 324 -4.25 -8.00 20.92
C ASN A 324 -3.61 -6.64 21.19
N SER A 325 -2.28 -6.58 21.34
CA SER A 325 -1.53 -5.33 21.47
C SER A 325 -0.72 -5.03 20.20
N LEU A 326 0.56 -5.35 20.21
CA LEU A 326 1.56 -5.02 19.19
C LEU A 326 1.15 -5.49 17.79
N TYR A 327 0.73 -6.75 17.67
CA TYR A 327 0.36 -7.32 16.38
C TYR A 327 -0.88 -6.62 15.81
N ARG A 328 -1.96 -6.46 16.57
CA ARG A 328 -3.17 -5.79 16.07
C ARG A 328 -2.90 -4.35 15.67
N SER A 329 -2.16 -3.60 16.49
CA SER A 329 -1.81 -2.20 16.17
C SER A 329 -0.99 -2.08 14.88
N ALA A 330 0.00 -2.95 14.68
CA ALA A 330 0.80 -2.95 13.46
C ALA A 330 0.02 -3.50 12.26
N PHE A 331 -0.81 -4.53 12.45
CA PHE A 331 -1.56 -5.17 11.37
C PHE A 331 -2.61 -4.22 10.77
N GLU A 332 -3.26 -3.39 11.58
CA GLU A 332 -4.23 -2.41 11.07
C GLU A 332 -3.57 -1.36 10.15
N LEU A 333 -2.33 -0.97 10.44
CA LEU A 333 -1.56 -0.04 9.60
C LEU A 333 -1.19 -0.65 8.24
N LEU A 334 -1.13 -1.98 8.11
CA LEU A 334 -0.93 -2.65 6.81
C LEU A 334 -2.07 -2.37 5.81
N TYR A 335 -3.24 -1.94 6.28
CA TYR A 335 -4.34 -1.53 5.41
C TYR A 335 -4.31 -0.05 5.00
N THR A 336 -3.44 0.77 5.60
CA THR A 336 -3.27 2.20 5.24
C THR A 336 -2.89 2.41 3.78
N PRO A 337 -1.91 1.69 3.18
CA PRO A 337 -1.49 1.93 1.81
C PRO A 337 -2.48 1.44 0.75
N LEU A 338 -3.58 0.79 1.13
CA LEU A 338 -4.52 0.22 0.16
C LEU A 338 -5.54 1.26 -0.31
N PRO A 339 -5.84 1.32 -1.62
CA PRO A 339 -6.93 2.16 -2.13
C PRO A 339 -8.26 1.85 -1.43
N PRO A 340 -9.09 2.86 -1.11
CA PRO A 340 -10.29 2.69 -0.30
C PRO A 340 -11.24 1.59 -0.81
N ALA A 341 -11.43 1.48 -2.13
CA ALA A 341 -12.25 0.45 -2.75
C ALA A 341 -11.74 -0.97 -2.45
N LYS A 342 -10.44 -1.22 -2.68
CA LYS A 342 -9.82 -2.53 -2.46
C LYS A 342 -9.75 -2.90 -0.99
N LYS A 343 -9.46 -1.91 -0.12
CA LYS A 343 -9.50 -2.07 1.34
C LYS A 343 -10.89 -2.52 1.81
N ARG A 344 -11.96 -1.85 1.38
CA ARG A 344 -13.34 -2.20 1.76
C ARG A 344 -13.73 -3.61 1.30
N ALA A 345 -13.41 -3.98 0.06
CA ALA A 345 -13.77 -5.27 -0.50
C ALA A 345 -13.04 -6.45 0.16
N SER A 346 -11.78 -6.26 0.59
CA SER A 346 -10.93 -7.34 1.11
C SER A 346 -10.88 -7.44 2.63
N LYS A 347 -10.97 -6.32 3.36
CA LYS A 347 -10.71 -6.29 4.82
C LYS A 347 -11.62 -7.23 5.61
N THR A 348 -12.94 -7.22 5.39
CA THR A 348 -13.86 -8.10 6.13
C THR A 348 -13.61 -9.57 5.82
N ILE A 349 -13.25 -9.90 4.57
CA ILE A 349 -12.93 -11.28 4.17
C ILE A 349 -11.67 -11.76 4.90
N ILE A 350 -10.63 -10.92 4.95
CA ILE A 350 -9.38 -11.26 5.64
C ILE A 350 -9.59 -11.28 7.15
N ASP A 351 -10.10 -10.21 7.75
CA ASP A 351 -10.17 -10.03 9.20
C ASP A 351 -11.14 -11.00 9.88
N VAL A 352 -12.23 -11.39 9.20
CA VAL A 352 -13.23 -12.31 9.76
C VAL A 352 -13.25 -13.64 9.02
N GLY A 353 -13.37 -13.63 7.69
CA GLY A 353 -13.53 -14.86 6.91
C GLY A 353 -12.34 -15.81 7.08
N VAL A 354 -11.13 -15.30 6.85
CA VAL A 354 -9.90 -16.08 7.00
C VAL A 354 -9.65 -16.48 8.46
N ASP A 355 -10.02 -15.62 9.42
CA ASP A 355 -9.97 -15.95 10.85
C ASP A 355 -10.89 -17.14 11.22
N ARG A 356 -12.12 -17.16 10.72
CA ARG A 356 -13.05 -18.28 10.93
C ARG A 356 -12.57 -19.57 10.25
N ILE A 357 -12.01 -19.47 9.03
CA ILE A 357 -11.42 -20.62 8.33
C ILE A 357 -10.22 -21.17 9.11
N GLY A 358 -9.32 -20.30 9.58
CA GLY A 358 -8.17 -20.70 10.38
C GLY A 358 -8.58 -21.38 11.69
N THR A 359 -9.62 -20.87 12.34
CA THR A 359 -10.23 -21.51 13.53
C THR A 359 -10.74 -22.91 13.20
N ALA A 360 -11.53 -23.05 12.13
CA ALA A 360 -12.09 -24.34 11.72
C ALA A 360 -11.01 -25.37 11.35
N ILE A 361 -9.96 -24.95 10.63
CA ILE A 361 -8.84 -25.83 10.28
C ILE A 361 -8.01 -26.22 11.51
N GLY A 362 -7.73 -25.28 12.43
CA GLY A 362 -7.03 -25.59 13.67
C GLY A 362 -7.80 -26.57 14.54
N SER A 363 -9.10 -26.35 14.71
CA SER A 363 -9.99 -27.29 15.40
C SER A 363 -10.11 -28.64 14.69
N GLY A 364 -10.17 -28.66 13.36
CA GLY A 364 -10.17 -29.89 12.57
C GLY A 364 -8.88 -30.69 12.72
N ALA A 365 -7.72 -30.01 12.78
CA ALA A 365 -6.44 -30.65 13.06
C ALA A 365 -6.44 -31.29 14.46
N ILE A 366 -7.03 -30.63 15.47
CA ILE A 366 -7.17 -31.23 16.81
C ILE A 366 -8.06 -32.47 16.76
N LEU A 367 -9.21 -32.44 16.08
CA LEU A 367 -10.09 -33.62 15.94
C LEU A 367 -9.37 -34.79 15.28
N LEU A 368 -8.60 -34.51 14.22
CA LEU A 368 -7.79 -35.51 13.54
C LEU A 368 -6.74 -36.12 14.48
N LEU A 369 -6.05 -35.28 15.27
CA LEU A 369 -5.08 -35.77 16.25
C LEU A 369 -5.75 -36.60 17.35
N LEU A 370 -6.91 -36.18 17.85
CA LEU A 370 -7.67 -36.96 18.84
C LEU A 370 -8.08 -38.33 18.31
N ALA A 371 -8.35 -38.46 17.01
CA ALA A 371 -8.73 -39.72 16.38
C ALA A 371 -7.52 -40.64 16.10
N LEU A 372 -6.34 -40.08 15.83
CA LEU A 372 -5.19 -40.84 15.30
C LEU A 372 -4.02 -40.99 16.28
N VAL A 373 -3.94 -40.17 17.32
CA VAL A 373 -2.73 -40.04 18.15
C VAL A 373 -3.03 -40.37 19.60
N ALA A 374 -2.13 -41.14 20.23
CA ALA A 374 -2.19 -41.43 21.66
C ALA A 374 -1.99 -40.15 22.49
N ALA A 375 -2.79 -40.00 23.57
CA ALA A 375 -2.84 -38.79 24.40
C ALA A 375 -1.47 -38.29 24.88
N GLY A 376 -0.54 -39.20 25.20
CA GLY A 376 0.81 -38.85 25.69
C GLY A 376 1.69 -38.12 24.67
N THR A 377 1.43 -38.26 23.36
CA THR A 377 2.20 -37.60 22.29
C THR A 377 1.51 -36.38 21.70
N MET A 378 0.21 -36.21 21.96
CA MET A 378 -0.61 -35.14 21.38
C MET A 378 -0.07 -33.74 21.72
N HIS A 379 0.36 -33.50 22.96
CA HIS A 379 0.90 -32.20 23.37
C HIS A 379 2.12 -31.79 22.54
N LEU A 380 3.06 -32.70 22.30
CA LEU A 380 4.28 -32.43 21.53
C LEU A 380 3.96 -32.14 20.06
N ILE A 381 3.00 -32.86 19.46
CA ILE A 381 2.58 -32.62 18.07
C ILE A 381 1.91 -31.25 17.94
N LEU A 382 1.03 -30.88 18.89
CA LEU A 382 0.39 -29.56 18.89
C LEU A 382 1.42 -28.43 19.01
N VAL A 383 2.43 -28.59 19.89
CA VAL A 383 3.53 -27.62 20.02
C VAL A 383 4.37 -27.57 18.75
N GLY A 384 4.68 -28.72 18.13
CA GLY A 384 5.41 -28.77 16.86
C GLY A 384 4.66 -28.07 15.72
N LEU A 385 3.35 -28.31 15.59
CA LEU A 385 2.48 -27.62 14.64
C LEU A 385 2.46 -26.11 14.89
N LEU A 386 2.34 -25.70 16.16
CA LEU A 386 2.38 -24.30 16.54
C LEU A 386 3.72 -23.63 16.18
N LEU A 387 4.85 -24.28 16.47
CA LEU A 387 6.18 -23.78 16.12
C LEU A 387 6.35 -23.66 14.61
N GLY A 388 5.88 -24.63 13.83
CA GLY A 388 5.88 -24.57 12.37
C GLY A 388 5.05 -23.40 11.83
N LEU A 389 3.86 -23.17 12.40
CA LEU A 389 3.00 -22.02 12.06
C LEU A 389 3.67 -20.69 12.40
N MET A 390 4.26 -20.56 13.60
CA MET A 390 4.95 -19.34 14.02
C MET A 390 6.19 -19.06 13.18
N PHE A 391 6.95 -20.09 12.81
CA PHE A 391 8.07 -19.97 11.88
C PHE A 391 7.62 -19.46 10.50
N ALA A 392 6.55 -20.04 9.94
CA ALA A 392 5.99 -19.59 8.67
C ALA A 392 5.51 -18.13 8.74
N SER A 393 4.80 -17.75 9.81
CA SER A 393 4.39 -16.36 10.05
C SER A 393 5.58 -15.42 10.16
N TYR A 394 6.66 -15.81 10.84
CA TYR A 394 7.87 -15.02 10.97
C TYR A 394 8.53 -14.73 9.60
N VAL A 395 8.63 -15.76 8.75
CA VAL A 395 9.17 -15.61 7.37
C VAL A 395 8.29 -14.66 6.54
N VAL A 396 6.97 -14.80 6.61
CA VAL A 396 6.01 -13.92 5.91
C VAL A 396 6.13 -12.47 6.38
N CYS A 397 6.34 -12.22 7.67
CA CYS A 397 6.57 -10.86 8.17
C CYS A 397 7.77 -10.17 7.49
N GLY A 398 8.82 -10.93 7.13
CA GLY A 398 9.97 -10.40 6.41
C GLY A 398 9.66 -9.91 4.99
N SER A 399 8.67 -10.49 4.30
CA SER A 399 8.30 -10.08 2.94
C SER A 399 7.33 -8.88 2.92
N LEU A 400 6.65 -8.59 4.04
CA LEU A 400 5.64 -7.52 4.12
C LEU A 400 6.19 -6.13 3.82
N HIS A 401 7.45 -5.83 4.16
CA HIS A 401 8.01 -4.49 3.91
C HIS A 401 8.02 -4.15 2.41
N ARG A 402 8.39 -5.10 1.55
CA ARG A 402 8.37 -4.88 0.09
C ARG A 402 6.94 -4.71 -0.41
N GLY A 403 6.03 -5.59 0.02
CA GLY A 403 4.62 -5.51 -0.35
C GLY A 403 3.94 -4.22 0.12
N TYR A 404 4.37 -3.65 1.26
CA TYR A 404 3.91 -2.36 1.76
C TYR A 404 4.29 -1.22 0.82
N VAL A 405 5.57 -1.15 0.44
CA VAL A 405 6.09 -0.15 -0.49
C VAL A 405 5.40 -0.27 -1.85
N ASP A 406 5.20 -1.50 -2.34
CA ASP A 406 4.51 -1.75 -3.61
C ASP A 406 3.03 -1.34 -3.56
N ALA A 407 2.34 -1.60 -2.44
CA ALA A 407 0.96 -1.17 -2.24
C ALA A 407 0.83 0.36 -2.22
N LEU A 408 1.77 1.03 -1.55
CA LEU A 408 1.80 2.49 -1.45
C LEU A 408 2.09 3.13 -2.81
N ALA A 409 3.05 2.57 -3.55
CA ALA A 409 3.33 2.92 -4.93
C ALA A 409 2.12 2.73 -5.86
N PHE A 410 1.38 1.63 -5.68
CA PHE A 410 0.15 1.37 -6.44
C PHE A 410 -0.94 2.39 -6.09
N SER A 411 -1.14 2.68 -4.80
CA SER A 411 -2.14 3.65 -4.33
C SER A 411 -1.87 5.04 -4.87
N LEU A 412 -0.62 5.48 -4.82
CA LEU A 412 -0.18 6.75 -5.43
C LEU A 412 -0.48 6.81 -6.92
N LYS A 413 -0.17 5.72 -7.67
CA LYS A 413 -0.48 5.65 -9.10
C LYS A 413 -1.99 5.71 -9.36
N SER A 414 -2.80 4.96 -8.61
CA SER A 414 -4.25 4.95 -8.79
C SER A 414 -4.88 6.31 -8.48
N GLY A 415 -4.50 6.95 -7.37
CA GLY A 415 -5.06 8.26 -7.04
C GLY A 415 -4.55 9.37 -7.95
N ALA A 416 -3.31 9.27 -8.47
CA ALA A 416 -2.83 10.19 -9.51
C ALA A 416 -3.61 10.04 -10.83
N VAL A 417 -4.02 8.82 -11.20
CA VAL A 417 -4.88 8.58 -12.38
C VAL A 417 -6.29 9.13 -12.15
N ASP A 418 -6.86 9.02 -10.95
CA ASP A 418 -8.16 9.64 -10.64
C ASP A 418 -8.09 11.17 -10.69
N LEU A 419 -7.00 11.76 -10.18
CA LEU A 419 -6.74 13.20 -10.35
C LEU A 419 -6.58 13.58 -11.82
N GLU A 420 -5.80 12.82 -12.59
CA GLU A 420 -5.63 13.04 -14.03
C GLU A 420 -6.94 12.84 -14.79
N ALA A 421 -7.81 11.89 -14.44
CA ALA A 421 -9.11 11.71 -15.09
C ALA A 421 -10.11 12.84 -14.73
N THR A 422 -10.03 13.33 -13.50
CA THR A 422 -10.84 14.46 -13.02
C THR A 422 -10.34 15.81 -13.57
N SER A 423 -9.02 15.95 -13.77
CA SER A 423 -8.37 17.13 -14.37
C SER A 423 -8.17 17.04 -15.89
N ALA A 424 -8.36 15.87 -16.51
CA ALA A 424 -8.27 15.65 -17.97
C ALA A 424 -9.45 16.24 -18.75
N GLN A 425 -10.37 16.93 -18.08
CA GLN A 425 -11.26 17.88 -18.75
C GLN A 425 -10.59 19.23 -19.03
N ASP A 426 -9.38 19.49 -18.53
CA ASP A 426 -8.70 20.78 -18.65
C ASP A 426 -7.40 20.68 -19.47
N LEU A 427 -7.43 21.30 -20.66
CA LEU A 427 -6.49 21.10 -21.77
C LEU A 427 -5.14 21.80 -21.58
N ASP A 428 -4.99 22.65 -20.58
CA ASP A 428 -3.84 23.57 -20.48
C ASP A 428 -2.58 22.89 -19.93
N THR A 429 -2.74 21.82 -19.12
CA THR A 429 -1.61 21.00 -18.64
C THR A 429 -0.96 20.18 -19.77
N ARG A 430 -1.72 19.87 -20.83
CA ARG A 430 -1.15 19.27 -22.05
C ARG A 430 -0.24 20.25 -22.78
N ARG A 431 -0.48 21.55 -22.73
CA ARG A 431 0.26 22.55 -23.51
C ARG A 431 1.69 22.74 -22.99
N THR A 432 1.86 22.84 -21.67
CA THR A 432 3.18 23.07 -21.05
C THR A 432 4.05 21.81 -21.02
N LEU A 433 3.46 20.61 -20.84
CA LEU A 433 4.19 19.35 -20.96
C LEU A 433 4.46 18.97 -22.42
N ALA A 434 3.54 19.23 -23.36
CA ALA A 434 3.77 18.97 -24.78
C ALA A 434 4.94 19.79 -25.33
N GLU A 435 5.14 21.03 -24.90
CA GLU A 435 6.26 21.82 -25.41
C GLU A 435 7.64 21.28 -25.02
N THR A 436 7.74 20.51 -23.92
CA THR A 436 9.03 19.96 -23.45
C THR A 436 9.17 18.45 -23.71
N THR A 437 8.08 17.69 -23.73
CA THR A 437 8.08 16.23 -24.02
C THR A 437 7.58 15.87 -25.43
N ALA A 438 6.73 16.66 -26.07
CA ALA A 438 6.26 16.37 -27.44
C ALA A 438 7.33 16.59 -28.52
N LEU A 439 8.45 17.23 -28.21
CA LEU A 439 9.60 17.22 -29.13
C LEU A 439 10.33 15.87 -29.18
N LEU A 440 10.16 15.00 -28.17
CA LEU A 440 10.81 13.70 -28.07
C LEU A 440 9.89 12.53 -28.45
N ASP A 441 8.58 12.61 -28.20
CA ASP A 441 7.62 11.55 -28.56
C ASP A 441 6.91 11.75 -29.91
N ARG A 442 6.85 12.97 -30.46
CA ARG A 442 6.30 13.20 -31.81
C ARG A 442 7.07 12.42 -32.88
N GLN A 443 8.38 12.21 -32.69
CA GLN A 443 9.22 11.50 -33.64
C GLN A 443 8.91 9.99 -33.66
N LYS A 444 8.69 9.38 -32.48
CA LYS A 444 8.24 7.98 -32.36
C LYS A 444 6.83 7.78 -32.89
N LEU A 445 5.92 8.73 -32.64
CA LEU A 445 4.54 8.65 -33.13
C LEU A 445 4.49 8.79 -34.67
N LEU A 446 5.29 9.70 -35.25
CA LEU A 446 5.39 9.89 -36.70
C LEU A 446 6.07 8.70 -37.39
N GLU A 447 7.09 8.08 -36.77
CA GLU A 447 7.67 6.82 -37.27
C GLU A 447 6.65 5.69 -37.28
N LYS A 448 5.84 5.55 -36.21
CA LYS A 448 4.81 4.50 -36.12
C LYS A 448 3.68 4.70 -37.13
N ILE A 449 3.27 5.94 -37.38
CA ILE A 449 2.29 6.28 -38.42
C ILE A 449 2.86 6.02 -39.82
N GLY A 450 4.15 6.31 -40.04
CA GLY A 450 4.85 6.00 -41.30
C GLY A 450 4.97 4.49 -41.57
N GLU A 451 5.27 3.69 -40.56
CA GLU A 451 5.25 2.22 -40.63
C GLU A 451 3.87 1.69 -41.01
N LEU A 452 2.82 2.17 -40.32
CA LEU A 452 1.45 1.75 -40.59
C LEU A 452 0.98 2.13 -42.01
N GLN A 453 1.42 3.28 -42.51
CA GLN A 453 1.14 3.71 -43.88
C GLN A 453 1.91 2.89 -44.93
N ARG A 454 3.15 2.47 -44.64
CA ARG A 454 3.92 1.56 -45.51
C ARG A 454 3.29 0.19 -45.62
N VAL A 455 2.91 -0.41 -44.49
CA VAL A 455 2.21 -1.70 -44.44
C VAL A 455 0.86 -1.62 -45.17
N LYS A 456 0.16 -0.48 -45.08
CA LYS A 456 -1.09 -0.26 -45.82
C LYS A 456 -0.86 -0.12 -47.33
N ARG A 457 0.25 0.52 -47.76
CA ARG A 457 0.64 0.66 -49.18
C ARG A 457 1.08 -0.67 -49.81
N GLU A 458 1.83 -1.48 -49.07
CA GLU A 458 2.29 -2.81 -49.50
C GLU A 458 1.11 -3.77 -49.62
N ARG A 459 0.15 -3.74 -48.67
CA ARG A 459 -1.11 -4.48 -48.79
C ARG A 459 -1.96 -4.03 -49.99
N SER A 460 -2.00 -2.74 -50.32
CA SER A 460 -2.72 -2.26 -51.49
C SER A 460 -2.00 -2.54 -52.81
N ALA A 461 -0.67 -2.66 -52.81
CA ALA A 461 0.12 -3.05 -53.99
C ALA A 461 0.01 -4.55 -54.29
N LEU A 462 0.00 -5.40 -53.24
CA LEU A 462 -0.24 -6.84 -53.35
C LEU A 462 -1.68 -7.19 -53.78
N ALA A 463 -2.63 -6.26 -53.61
CA ALA A 463 -4.01 -6.42 -54.07
C ALA A 463 -4.22 -6.07 -55.55
N GLN A 464 -3.23 -5.50 -56.26
CA GLN A 464 -3.36 -5.03 -57.65
C GLN A 464 -2.56 -5.84 -58.68
N THR A 465 -1.90 -6.93 -58.28
CA THR A 465 -1.17 -7.79 -59.21
C THR A 465 -1.71 -9.23 -59.14
N GLY A 466 -2.53 -9.58 -60.12
CA GLY A 466 -2.96 -10.96 -60.40
C GLY A 466 -1.82 -11.87 -60.91
N PRO A 467 -2.06 -13.18 -61.01
CA PRO A 467 -1.02 -14.20 -61.00
C PRO A 467 -0.29 -14.30 -62.35
N ARG A 468 1.04 -14.31 -62.32
CA ARG A 468 1.86 -14.83 -63.43
C ARG A 468 2.72 -15.98 -62.93
N THR A 469 2.54 -17.12 -63.58
CA THR A 469 3.28 -18.38 -63.46
C THR A 469 4.73 -18.23 -63.99
N PRO A 470 5.63 -19.16 -63.63
CA PRO A 470 7.07 -18.92 -63.51
C PRO A 470 7.84 -19.28 -64.78
N GLU A 471 8.92 -18.53 -65.06
CA GLU A 471 9.89 -18.94 -66.07
C GLU A 471 11.32 -18.93 -65.49
N ALA A 472 11.87 -20.14 -65.48
CA ALA A 472 13.28 -20.57 -65.52
C ALA A 472 14.33 -19.80 -64.67
N THR A 473 14.70 -20.44 -63.57
CA THR A 473 16.02 -20.31 -62.92
C THR A 473 17.11 -20.91 -63.82
N PRO A 474 18.31 -20.31 -63.86
CA PRO A 474 19.51 -21.13 -63.75
C PRO A 474 20.23 -20.89 -62.41
N ARG A 475 20.69 -22.02 -61.90
CA ARG A 475 21.34 -22.30 -60.62
C ARG A 475 22.58 -21.45 -60.30
N ASP A 476 22.73 -21.28 -58.98
CA ASP A 476 23.95 -21.29 -58.18
C ASP A 476 25.09 -20.32 -58.54
N ALA A 477 25.16 -19.23 -57.76
CA ALA A 477 26.43 -18.63 -57.36
C ALA A 477 26.36 -18.28 -55.86
N PRO A 478 27.40 -18.62 -55.06
CA PRO A 478 27.36 -18.45 -53.62
C PRO A 478 27.27 -16.98 -53.23
N ALA A 479 26.47 -16.70 -52.21
CA ALA A 479 26.34 -15.39 -51.59
C ALA A 479 27.73 -14.84 -51.22
N ARG A 480 28.21 -13.86 -51.99
CA ARG A 480 29.34 -13.03 -51.58
C ARG A 480 28.90 -12.26 -50.35
N GLU A 481 29.52 -12.57 -49.21
CA GLU A 481 29.68 -11.64 -48.10
C GLU A 481 30.01 -10.26 -48.67
N ALA A 482 29.12 -9.30 -48.45
CA ALA A 482 29.39 -7.91 -48.79
C ALA A 482 30.58 -7.44 -47.95
N LEU A 483 31.72 -7.25 -48.61
CA LEU A 483 32.92 -6.66 -48.02
C LEU A 483 32.54 -5.35 -47.29
N PRO A 484 33.13 -5.07 -46.12
CA PRO A 484 32.91 -3.80 -45.43
C PRO A 484 33.29 -2.64 -46.37
N ALA A 485 32.44 -1.62 -46.43
CA ALA A 485 32.70 -0.42 -47.21
C ALA A 485 34.11 0.13 -46.91
N PRO A 486 34.86 0.61 -47.93
CA PRO A 486 36.20 1.14 -47.72
C PRO A 486 36.17 2.26 -46.68
N ALA A 487 37.20 2.31 -45.83
CA ALA A 487 37.36 3.40 -44.87
C ALA A 487 37.26 4.74 -45.63
N PRO A 488 36.51 5.73 -45.10
CA PRO A 488 36.42 7.03 -45.75
C PRO A 488 37.83 7.58 -45.95
N SER A 489 38.12 8.13 -47.14
CA SER A 489 39.41 8.77 -47.40
C SER A 489 39.63 9.91 -46.41
N ASP A 490 40.88 10.16 -46.02
CA ASP A 490 41.21 11.24 -45.08
C ASP A 490 40.67 12.60 -45.58
N ASP A 491 40.62 12.80 -46.91
CA ASP A 491 40.00 13.95 -47.55
C ASP A 491 38.49 14.08 -47.28
N ALA A 492 37.76 12.96 -47.27
CA ALA A 492 36.33 12.95 -46.95
C ALA A 492 36.08 13.30 -45.47
N LEU A 493 36.96 12.85 -44.56
CA LEU A 493 36.90 13.21 -43.14
C LEU A 493 37.22 14.70 -42.94
N LEU A 494 38.28 15.21 -43.57
CA LEU A 494 38.64 16.63 -43.52
C LEU A 494 37.53 17.52 -44.08
N HIS A 495 36.88 17.11 -45.17
CA HIS A 495 35.75 17.85 -45.73
C HIS A 495 34.55 17.88 -44.76
N GLN A 496 34.24 16.75 -44.11
CA GLN A 496 33.17 16.71 -43.12
C GLN A 496 33.50 17.57 -41.88
N ILE A 497 34.75 17.60 -41.43
CA ILE A 497 35.21 18.50 -40.35
C ILE A 497 35.03 19.96 -40.77
N ALA A 498 35.43 20.33 -41.99
CA ALA A 498 35.28 21.68 -42.50
C ALA A 498 33.80 22.10 -42.54
N GLN A 499 32.90 21.21 -42.99
CA GLN A 499 31.45 21.48 -42.99
C GLN A 499 30.86 21.61 -41.58
N LEU A 500 31.32 20.82 -40.60
CA LEU A 500 30.87 20.93 -39.22
C LEU A 500 31.34 22.23 -38.54
N ARG A 501 32.47 22.79 -38.99
CA ARG A 501 33.09 24.00 -38.43
C ARG A 501 32.83 25.27 -39.24
N SER A 502 32.10 25.19 -40.35
CA SER A 502 31.93 26.29 -41.30
C SER A 502 31.07 27.44 -40.75
N GLY A 503 30.24 27.18 -39.74
CA GLY A 503 29.24 28.13 -39.24
C GLY A 503 28.05 28.32 -40.19
N ASP A 504 28.01 27.62 -41.33
CA ASP A 504 26.95 27.69 -42.33
C ASP A 504 25.83 26.66 -42.03
N PRO A 505 24.61 27.08 -41.64
CA PRO A 505 23.56 26.18 -41.19
C PRO A 505 23.15 25.05 -42.16
N PRO A 506 23.03 25.26 -43.49
CA PRO A 506 22.81 24.17 -44.43
C PRO A 506 24.00 23.20 -44.52
N ALA A 507 25.25 23.67 -44.56
CA ALA A 507 26.42 22.80 -44.59
C ALA A 507 26.55 21.94 -43.32
N VAL A 508 26.35 22.53 -42.14
CA VAL A 508 26.38 21.83 -40.85
C VAL A 508 25.29 20.75 -40.80
N ARG A 509 24.06 21.07 -41.23
CA ARG A 509 22.96 20.08 -41.28
C ARG A 509 23.25 18.94 -42.26
N ALA A 510 23.82 19.24 -43.43
CA ALA A 510 24.20 18.22 -44.39
C ALA A 510 25.30 17.28 -43.84
N ALA A 511 26.28 17.83 -43.10
CA ALA A 511 27.33 17.05 -42.47
C ALA A 511 26.82 16.15 -41.33
N LEU A 512 25.90 16.66 -40.50
CA LEU A 512 25.27 15.90 -39.40
C LEU A 512 24.26 14.84 -39.89
N ALA A 513 23.72 14.98 -41.10
CA ALA A 513 22.85 13.98 -41.70
C ALA A 513 23.61 12.71 -42.14
N ARG A 514 24.91 12.84 -42.43
CA ARG A 514 25.80 11.71 -42.77
C ARG A 514 26.23 10.98 -41.50
N PRO A 515 26.54 9.66 -41.57
CA PRO A 515 27.14 8.94 -40.44
C PRO A 515 28.41 9.63 -39.95
N LEU A 516 28.55 9.80 -38.64
CA LEU A 516 29.75 10.37 -38.03
C LEU A 516 30.80 9.27 -37.81
N ASP A 517 32.00 9.45 -38.36
CA ASP A 517 33.17 8.66 -37.96
C ASP A 517 33.57 9.02 -36.51
N PRO A 518 33.98 8.05 -35.67
CA PRO A 518 34.47 8.31 -34.31
C PRO A 518 35.51 9.42 -34.22
N ARG A 519 36.39 9.57 -35.22
CA ARG A 519 37.44 10.61 -35.27
C ARG A 519 36.88 12.02 -35.48
N VAL A 520 35.71 12.14 -36.12
CA VAL A 520 35.07 13.44 -36.42
C VAL A 520 34.09 13.84 -35.31
N ALA A 521 33.66 12.90 -34.46
CA ALA A 521 32.63 13.09 -33.46
C ALA A 521 32.90 14.27 -32.50
N ILE A 522 34.16 14.54 -32.15
CA ILE A 522 34.53 15.66 -31.27
C ILE A 522 34.07 17.02 -31.82
N HIS A 523 34.12 17.22 -33.14
CA HIS A 523 33.70 18.47 -33.77
C HIS A 523 32.18 18.67 -33.70
N ALA A 524 31.41 17.57 -33.76
CA ALA A 524 29.97 17.62 -33.58
C ALA A 524 29.55 17.86 -32.11
N VAL A 525 30.40 17.57 -31.13
CA VAL A 525 30.13 17.85 -29.71
C VAL A 525 30.02 19.35 -29.44
N TYR A 526 30.92 20.16 -30.00
CA TYR A 526 30.87 21.62 -29.79
C TYR A 526 29.66 22.29 -30.44
N LEU A 527 29.04 21.66 -31.45
CA LEU A 527 27.76 22.11 -32.01
C LEU A 527 26.57 21.96 -31.04
N LEU A 528 26.77 21.27 -29.90
CA LEU A 528 25.78 21.27 -28.83
C LEU A 528 25.66 22.63 -28.15
N ASP A 529 26.60 23.56 -28.32
CA ASP A 529 26.49 24.91 -27.76
C ASP A 529 25.43 25.77 -28.47
N ASP A 530 25.20 25.48 -29.76
CA ASP A 530 24.30 26.23 -30.64
C ASP A 530 22.87 25.66 -30.65
N ASP A 531 21.90 26.51 -30.32
CA ASP A 531 20.48 26.18 -30.26
C ASP A 531 19.89 25.82 -31.64
N ALA A 532 20.44 26.34 -32.73
CA ALA A 532 19.97 26.04 -34.08
C ALA A 532 20.26 24.58 -34.48
N HIS A 533 21.39 24.04 -34.02
CA HIS A 533 21.93 22.75 -34.47
C HIS A 533 21.81 21.63 -33.43
N VAL A 534 21.53 21.95 -32.17
CA VAL A 534 21.51 20.99 -31.04
C VAL A 534 20.71 19.71 -31.32
N ARG A 535 19.53 19.81 -31.95
CA ARG A 535 18.69 18.62 -32.23
C ARG A 535 19.33 17.68 -33.24
N ALA A 536 19.90 18.23 -34.30
CA ALA A 536 20.60 17.46 -35.33
C ALA A 536 21.90 16.86 -34.75
N ALA A 537 22.65 17.66 -33.98
CA ALA A 537 23.89 17.22 -33.33
C ALA A 537 23.64 16.09 -32.33
N VAL A 538 22.65 16.20 -31.44
CA VAL A 538 22.27 15.12 -30.52
C VAL A 538 21.90 13.84 -31.26
N THR A 539 21.12 13.96 -32.35
CA THR A 539 20.67 12.80 -33.14
C THR A 539 21.85 12.09 -33.82
N ALA A 540 22.78 12.84 -34.41
CA ALA A 540 23.97 12.29 -35.06
C ALA A 540 24.92 11.67 -34.03
N LEU A 541 25.21 12.37 -32.93
CA LEU A 541 26.11 11.92 -31.87
C LEU A 541 25.58 10.66 -31.17
N ARG A 542 24.27 10.51 -30.95
CA ARG A 542 23.68 9.30 -30.35
C ARG A 542 24.00 8.03 -31.13
N LYS A 543 24.09 8.10 -32.46
CA LYS A 543 24.39 6.93 -33.31
C LYS A 543 25.83 6.44 -33.14
N VAL A 544 26.77 7.34 -32.84
CA VAL A 544 28.20 7.01 -32.66
C VAL A 544 28.59 6.87 -31.18
N ALA A 545 27.78 7.38 -30.25
CA ALA A 545 28.05 7.45 -28.81
C ALA A 545 28.58 6.15 -28.17
N PRO A 546 28.07 4.94 -28.49
CA PRO A 546 28.62 3.70 -27.91
C PRO A 546 30.11 3.47 -28.23
N ARG A 547 30.60 4.00 -29.36
CA ARG A 547 32.00 3.85 -29.82
C ARG A 547 32.92 4.96 -29.31
N VAL A 548 32.37 6.11 -28.90
CA VAL A 548 33.13 7.29 -28.46
C VAL A 548 32.80 7.72 -27.03
N SER A 549 32.29 6.81 -26.20
CA SER A 549 31.84 7.10 -24.84
C SER A 549 32.94 7.71 -23.96
N GLY A 550 34.20 7.26 -24.11
CA GLY A 550 35.35 7.85 -23.40
C GLY A 550 35.51 9.34 -23.69
N MET A 551 35.62 9.71 -24.98
CA MET A 551 35.72 11.11 -25.42
C MET A 551 34.56 11.98 -24.91
N LEU A 552 33.33 11.47 -24.96
CA LEU A 552 32.16 12.21 -24.47
C LEU A 552 32.19 12.43 -22.96
N ILE A 553 32.76 11.49 -22.19
CA ILE A 553 32.96 11.62 -20.74
C ILE A 553 34.10 12.60 -20.44
N ASP A 554 35.20 12.54 -21.20
CA ASP A 554 36.33 13.45 -21.01
C ASP A 554 35.89 14.91 -21.20
N VAL A 555 35.08 15.19 -22.25
CA VAL A 555 34.50 16.53 -22.48
C VAL A 555 33.51 16.93 -21.39
N LEU A 556 32.82 15.96 -20.77
CA LEU A 556 31.89 16.22 -19.67
C LEU A 556 32.62 16.53 -18.35
N LEU A 557 33.78 15.91 -18.08
CA LEU A 557 34.50 16.03 -16.81
C LEU A 557 35.59 17.09 -16.82
N ASP A 558 36.26 17.31 -17.95
CA ASP A 558 37.40 18.23 -18.03
C ASP A 558 37.01 19.58 -18.63
N ALA A 559 36.83 20.58 -17.75
CA ALA A 559 36.54 21.95 -18.14
C ALA A 559 37.67 22.59 -18.99
N ARG A 560 38.90 22.06 -18.94
CA ARG A 560 40.05 22.57 -19.71
C ARG A 560 39.94 22.28 -21.20
N LEU A 561 39.04 21.38 -21.61
CA LEU A 561 38.75 21.10 -23.02
C LEU A 561 37.88 22.19 -23.69
N GLY A 562 37.64 23.32 -23.01
CA GLY A 562 36.96 24.48 -23.58
C GLY A 562 35.47 24.28 -23.85
N ALA A 563 34.86 23.21 -23.32
CA ALA A 563 33.44 22.96 -23.45
C ALA A 563 32.63 23.87 -22.52
N SER A 564 31.73 24.67 -23.11
CA SER A 564 30.81 25.52 -22.36
C SER A 564 29.91 24.69 -21.43
N GLU A 565 29.37 25.33 -20.39
CA GLU A 565 28.37 24.73 -19.52
C GLU A 565 27.17 24.16 -20.32
N LYS A 566 26.75 24.85 -21.40
CA LYS A 566 25.65 24.40 -22.26
C LYS A 566 25.98 23.06 -22.92
N VAL A 567 27.20 22.87 -23.41
CA VAL A 567 27.67 21.60 -23.99
C VAL A 567 27.65 20.51 -22.94
N ARG A 568 28.27 20.74 -21.77
CA ARG A 568 28.31 19.78 -20.66
C ARG A 568 26.92 19.38 -20.17
N ARG A 569 25.98 20.32 -20.09
CA ARG A 569 24.57 20.07 -19.75
C ARG A 569 23.82 19.24 -20.80
N ARG A 570 24.20 19.32 -22.08
CA ARG A 570 23.53 18.62 -23.19
C ARG A 570 24.11 17.24 -23.46
N LEU A 571 25.39 17.02 -23.15
CA LEU A 571 26.10 15.74 -23.32
C LEU A 571 25.41 14.53 -22.65
N PRO A 572 24.84 14.63 -21.44
CA PRO A 572 24.08 13.53 -20.83
C PRO A 572 22.97 12.98 -21.74
N ARG A 573 22.34 13.82 -22.59
CA ARG A 573 21.29 13.39 -23.53
C ARG A 573 21.82 12.51 -24.67
N VAL A 574 23.09 12.67 -25.01
CA VAL A 574 23.82 11.85 -25.99
C VAL A 574 24.30 10.56 -25.33
N LEU A 575 24.90 10.68 -24.15
CA LEU A 575 25.43 9.54 -23.37
C LEU A 575 24.36 8.51 -23.01
N LYS A 576 23.08 8.89 -22.95
CA LYS A 576 21.94 7.95 -22.86
C LYS A 576 21.94 6.81 -23.88
N ALA A 577 22.54 7.01 -25.06
CA ALA A 577 22.65 5.97 -26.08
C ALA A 577 23.77 4.94 -25.77
N SER A 578 24.68 5.25 -24.85
CA SER A 578 25.79 4.39 -24.41
C SER A 578 25.48 3.78 -23.04
N ARG A 579 25.21 2.49 -23.01
CA ARG A 579 24.87 1.74 -21.77
C ARG A 579 26.07 1.02 -21.15
N SER A 580 27.28 1.54 -21.34
CA SER A 580 28.51 0.92 -20.81
C SER A 580 28.77 1.30 -19.36
N ARG A 581 29.43 0.41 -18.60
CA ARG A 581 29.92 0.71 -17.24
C ARG A 581 30.76 1.99 -17.19
N ARG A 582 31.59 2.21 -18.22
CA ARG A 582 32.38 3.44 -18.38
C ARG A 582 31.52 4.70 -18.38
N THR A 583 30.38 4.68 -19.07
CA THR A 583 29.41 5.78 -19.10
C THR A 583 28.76 6.01 -17.75
N VAL A 584 28.41 4.94 -17.04
CA VAL A 584 27.85 5.03 -15.67
C VAL A 584 28.87 5.67 -14.71
N ASP A 585 30.12 5.17 -14.70
CA ASP A 585 31.18 5.70 -13.83
C ASP A 585 31.50 7.17 -14.14
N GLY A 586 31.57 7.53 -15.43
CA GLY A 586 31.79 8.91 -15.86
C GLY A 586 30.65 9.86 -15.47
N LEU A 587 29.40 9.42 -15.58
CA LEU A 587 28.24 10.20 -15.12
C LEU A 587 28.21 10.34 -13.60
N ILE A 588 28.61 9.30 -12.84
CA ILE A 588 28.71 9.42 -11.38
C ILE A 588 29.77 10.46 -11.00
N ALA A 589 30.93 10.47 -11.67
CA ALA A 589 31.95 11.50 -11.45
C ALA A 589 31.43 12.91 -11.80
N ALA A 590 30.63 13.04 -12.86
CA ALA A 590 30.05 14.31 -13.29
C ALA A 590 28.94 14.86 -12.34
N LEU A 591 28.49 14.09 -11.34
CA LEU A 591 27.62 14.59 -10.29
C LEU A 591 28.35 15.56 -9.33
N GLU A 592 29.68 15.67 -9.42
CA GLU A 592 30.48 16.64 -8.67
C GLU A 592 30.77 17.93 -9.48
N ASP A 593 30.15 18.13 -10.65
CA ASP A 593 30.31 19.36 -11.46
C ASP A 593 29.84 20.61 -10.68
N GLU A 594 30.55 21.72 -10.85
CA GLU A 594 30.25 23.01 -10.20
C GLU A 594 28.87 23.56 -10.61
N SER A 595 28.44 23.32 -11.87
CA SER A 595 27.13 23.77 -12.34
C SER A 595 26.00 22.81 -11.91
N PHE A 596 25.04 23.36 -11.17
CA PHE A 596 23.78 22.68 -10.83
C PHE A 596 23.06 22.11 -12.07
N GLU A 597 23.06 22.86 -13.18
CA GLU A 597 22.35 22.45 -14.39
C GLU A 597 22.98 21.22 -15.05
N VAL A 598 24.32 21.09 -14.98
CA VAL A 598 25.04 19.90 -15.42
C VAL A 598 24.70 18.72 -14.50
N ARG A 599 24.83 18.89 -13.18
CA ARG A 599 24.47 17.86 -12.18
C ARG A 599 23.04 17.34 -12.37
N ALA A 600 22.09 18.25 -12.62
CA ALA A 600 20.68 17.92 -12.84
C ALA A 600 20.46 17.07 -14.10
N GLN A 601 21.08 17.41 -15.23
CA GLN A 601 20.97 16.61 -16.45
C GLN A 601 21.71 15.27 -16.36
N VAL A 602 22.84 15.23 -15.65
CA VAL A 602 23.59 14.01 -15.36
C VAL A 602 22.74 13.04 -14.53
N ALA A 603 22.11 13.50 -13.44
CA ALA A 603 21.24 12.68 -12.61
C ALA A 603 20.07 12.06 -13.41
N LEU A 604 19.43 12.86 -14.27
CA LEU A 604 18.35 12.39 -15.15
C LEU A 604 18.82 11.36 -16.19
N ALA A 605 20.04 11.50 -16.71
CA ALA A 605 20.62 10.52 -17.62
C ALA A 605 20.99 9.23 -16.91
N LEU A 606 21.64 9.35 -15.75
CA LEU A 606 22.08 8.23 -14.94
C LEU A 606 20.90 7.38 -14.44
N ALA A 607 19.84 8.00 -13.92
CA ALA A 607 18.63 7.30 -13.49
C ALA A 607 17.99 6.47 -14.60
N GLN A 608 18.03 6.94 -15.86
CA GLN A 608 17.51 6.20 -17.00
C GLN A 608 18.45 5.07 -17.46
N ILE A 609 19.76 5.31 -17.51
CA ILE A 609 20.73 4.30 -17.97
C ILE A 609 20.80 3.13 -17.00
N VAL A 610 20.78 3.39 -15.69
CA VAL A 610 20.85 2.34 -14.65
C VAL A 610 19.66 1.40 -14.73
N GLU A 611 18.46 1.93 -14.98
CA GLU A 611 17.23 1.15 -15.18
C GLU A 611 17.31 0.24 -16.42
N GLU A 612 17.89 0.72 -17.51
CA GLU A 612 17.97 -0.01 -18.79
C GLU A 612 19.19 -0.95 -18.91
N SER A 613 20.27 -0.70 -18.17
CA SER A 613 21.54 -1.47 -18.23
C SER A 613 21.64 -2.57 -17.18
N GLY A 614 20.92 -2.45 -16.06
CA GLY A 614 21.01 -3.38 -14.92
C GLY A 614 22.27 -3.22 -14.06
N GLU A 615 23.09 -2.19 -14.32
CA GLU A 615 24.26 -1.84 -13.50
C GLU A 615 23.83 -1.45 -12.08
N ARG A 616 24.60 -1.88 -11.06
CA ARG A 616 24.23 -1.66 -9.65
C ARG A 616 25.07 -0.56 -9.03
N ILE A 617 24.42 0.53 -8.62
CA ILE A 617 25.01 1.59 -7.81
C ILE A 617 24.54 1.39 -6.35
N THR A 618 25.46 1.47 -5.40
CA THR A 618 25.14 1.34 -3.97
C THR A 618 24.27 2.50 -3.50
N ARG A 619 23.23 2.18 -2.71
CA ARG A 619 22.32 3.18 -2.12
C ARG A 619 23.04 4.22 -1.29
N GLU A 620 24.00 3.80 -0.46
CA GLU A 620 24.79 4.69 0.39
C GLU A 620 25.48 5.79 -0.42
N LYS A 621 26.14 5.44 -1.53
CA LYS A 621 26.81 6.40 -2.39
C LYS A 621 25.85 7.47 -2.94
N VAL A 622 24.65 7.09 -3.36
CA VAL A 622 23.64 8.05 -3.86
C VAL A 622 23.07 8.89 -2.72
N PHE A 623 22.83 8.29 -1.55
CA PHE A 623 22.37 9.01 -0.36
C PHE A 623 23.39 10.04 0.14
N ASP A 624 24.69 9.75 0.06
CA ASP A 624 25.75 10.70 0.40
C ASP A 624 25.83 11.88 -0.59
N ILE A 625 25.55 11.63 -1.88
CA ILE A 625 25.44 12.71 -2.89
C ILE A 625 24.21 13.58 -2.59
N VAL A 626 23.06 12.97 -2.28
CA VAL A 626 21.84 13.69 -1.91
C VAL A 626 22.06 14.55 -0.67
N LEU A 627 22.73 14.01 0.37
CA LEU A 627 23.02 14.75 1.59
C LEU A 627 23.91 15.97 1.32
N ARG A 628 24.99 15.80 0.55
CA ARG A 628 25.87 16.92 0.15
C ARG A 628 25.14 17.97 -0.67
N GLU A 629 24.27 17.55 -1.59
CA GLU A 629 23.46 18.49 -2.38
C GLU A 629 22.51 19.33 -1.49
N ILE A 630 21.99 18.75 -0.41
CA ILE A 630 21.14 19.45 0.57
C ILE A 630 21.97 20.35 1.51
N SER A 631 23.09 19.85 2.05
CA SER A 631 23.84 20.55 3.10
C SER A 631 24.82 21.59 2.59
N GLU A 632 25.43 21.37 1.44
CA GLU A 632 26.56 22.18 0.94
C GLU A 632 26.20 22.99 -0.31
N ARG A 633 25.27 22.49 -1.14
CA ARG A 633 25.02 23.03 -2.49
C ARG A 633 23.62 23.58 -2.71
N GLN A 634 22.86 23.79 -1.63
CA GLN A 634 21.50 24.34 -1.73
C GLN A 634 21.47 25.75 -2.35
N ALA A 635 22.52 26.55 -2.14
CA ALA A 635 22.65 27.88 -2.72
C ALA A 635 22.69 27.86 -4.26
N ASP A 636 23.22 26.79 -4.86
CA ASP A 636 23.35 26.64 -6.32
C ASP A 636 21.99 26.48 -7.01
N TRP A 637 20.92 26.17 -6.26
CA TRP A 637 19.59 25.97 -6.81
C TRP A 637 18.94 27.27 -7.26
N ALA A 638 19.44 28.43 -6.83
CA ALA A 638 18.90 29.73 -7.20
C ALA A 638 19.35 30.16 -8.62
N VAL A 639 18.44 30.73 -9.40
CA VAL A 639 18.88 31.60 -10.51
C VAL A 639 19.27 32.93 -9.87
N ALA A 640 20.34 33.58 -10.33
CA ALA A 640 20.92 34.80 -9.75
C ALA A 640 20.04 36.07 -9.78
N ARG A 641 18.73 35.99 -9.46
CA ARG A 641 17.80 37.12 -9.38
C ARG A 641 16.96 37.03 -8.10
N GLY A 642 16.88 38.15 -7.38
CA GLY A 642 16.45 38.22 -5.98
C GLY A 642 14.95 38.42 -5.74
N ASP A 643 14.07 37.75 -6.47
CA ASP A 643 12.62 37.78 -6.22
C ASP A 643 12.14 36.54 -5.42
N THR A 644 11.10 36.71 -4.60
CA THR A 644 10.44 35.64 -3.82
C THR A 644 9.90 34.51 -4.71
N LEU A 645 9.35 34.86 -5.87
CA LEU A 645 8.90 33.92 -6.90
C LEU A 645 10.05 33.10 -7.52
N ASP A 646 11.29 33.58 -7.41
CA ASP A 646 12.49 32.86 -7.84
C ASP A 646 12.96 31.86 -6.78
N ALA A 647 12.75 32.14 -5.49
CA ALA A 647 13.08 31.22 -4.39
C ALA A 647 12.19 29.96 -4.41
N GLU A 648 10.88 30.10 -4.64
CA GLU A 648 9.98 28.95 -4.79
C GLU A 648 10.35 28.09 -6.01
N ARG A 649 10.66 28.74 -7.14
CA ARG A 649 11.12 28.05 -8.36
C ARG A 649 12.45 27.34 -8.13
N ALA A 650 13.39 27.97 -7.43
CA ALA A 650 14.66 27.37 -7.02
C ALA A 650 14.43 26.11 -6.17
N LEU A 651 13.56 26.19 -5.16
CA LEU A 651 13.21 25.05 -4.31
C LEU A 651 12.59 23.90 -5.11
N VAL A 652 11.63 24.19 -6.00
CA VAL A 652 11.01 23.17 -6.85
C VAL A 652 12.04 22.48 -7.75
N ARG A 653 12.97 23.23 -8.34
CA ARG A 653 14.05 22.67 -9.18
C ARG A 653 15.02 21.81 -8.36
N GLY A 654 15.48 22.32 -7.22
CA GLY A 654 16.36 21.60 -6.32
C GLY A 654 15.75 20.29 -5.84
N VAL A 655 14.52 20.32 -5.33
CA VAL A 655 13.82 19.09 -4.90
C VAL A 655 13.60 18.13 -6.08
N SER A 656 13.27 18.62 -7.27
CA SER A 656 13.16 17.78 -8.47
C SER A 656 14.48 17.09 -8.84
N HIS A 657 15.61 17.78 -8.65
CA HIS A 657 16.94 17.21 -8.82
C HIS A 657 17.22 16.12 -7.76
N LEU A 658 16.93 16.37 -6.49
CA LEU A 658 17.07 15.37 -5.42
C LEU A 658 16.25 14.11 -5.70
N PHE A 659 15.02 14.25 -6.18
CA PHE A 659 14.18 13.11 -6.57
C PHE A 659 14.75 12.38 -7.80
N SER A 660 15.41 13.08 -8.71
CA SER A 660 16.11 12.46 -9.86
C SER A 660 17.31 11.64 -9.40
N LEU A 661 18.06 12.11 -8.40
CA LEU A 661 19.13 11.34 -7.76
C LEU A 661 18.57 10.10 -7.06
N LEU A 662 17.49 10.25 -6.30
CA LEU A 662 16.83 9.14 -5.62
C LEU A 662 16.34 8.05 -6.59
N GLN A 663 15.85 8.43 -7.78
CA GLN A 663 15.44 7.50 -8.84
C GLN A 663 16.57 6.62 -9.39
N ILE A 664 17.84 6.92 -9.09
CA ILE A 664 18.97 6.05 -9.48
C ILE A 664 18.94 4.73 -8.70
N VAL A 665 18.49 4.75 -7.43
CA VAL A 665 18.53 3.58 -6.53
C VAL A 665 17.16 3.15 -6.02
N LEU A 666 16.14 3.97 -6.24
CA LEU A 666 14.75 3.71 -5.89
C LEU A 666 13.89 3.50 -7.16
N PRO A 667 12.78 2.76 -7.07
CA PRO A 667 11.88 2.57 -8.21
C PRO A 667 11.42 3.91 -8.80
N ARG A 668 11.63 4.09 -10.11
CA ARG A 668 11.44 5.38 -10.77
C ARG A 668 9.99 5.88 -10.75
N ALA A 669 9.06 5.01 -11.16
CA ALA A 669 7.66 5.38 -11.28
C ALA A 669 7.02 5.81 -9.94
N PRO A 670 7.20 5.08 -8.82
CA PRO A 670 6.69 5.52 -7.51
C PRO A 670 7.26 6.85 -7.04
N VAL A 671 8.58 7.06 -7.15
CA VAL A 671 9.24 8.30 -6.73
C VAL A 671 8.78 9.50 -7.57
N ALA A 672 8.62 9.30 -8.89
CA ALA A 672 8.13 10.34 -9.79
C ALA A 672 6.66 10.72 -9.52
N VAL A 673 5.81 9.77 -9.12
CA VAL A 673 4.43 10.05 -8.72
C VAL A 673 4.39 10.70 -7.35
N ALA A 674 5.23 10.28 -6.40
CA ALA A 674 5.34 10.90 -5.08
C ALA A 674 5.68 12.40 -5.17
N LEU A 675 6.66 12.79 -6.00
CA LEU A 675 7.00 14.21 -6.21
C LEU A 675 5.79 15.04 -6.66
N ARG A 676 4.98 14.49 -7.57
CA ARG A 676 3.76 15.14 -8.05
C ARG A 676 2.70 15.21 -6.96
N ALA A 677 2.47 14.10 -6.26
CA ALA A 677 1.50 14.01 -5.18
C ALA A 677 1.82 14.99 -4.04
N LEU A 678 3.09 15.20 -3.69
CA LEU A 678 3.51 16.15 -2.64
C LEU A 678 3.10 17.60 -2.91
N ARG A 679 2.91 17.97 -4.18
CA ARG A 679 2.48 19.31 -4.60
C ARG A 679 0.97 19.43 -4.85
N SER A 680 0.24 18.31 -4.78
CA SER A 680 -1.21 18.24 -4.96
C SER A 680 -1.95 18.86 -3.78
N ASP A 681 -3.14 19.41 -4.03
CA ASP A 681 -4.06 19.83 -2.96
C ASP A 681 -4.72 18.65 -2.22
N ASP A 682 -4.71 17.45 -2.81
CA ASP A 682 -5.27 16.25 -2.18
C ASP A 682 -4.42 15.82 -0.96
N VAL A 683 -5.02 15.99 0.23
CA VAL A 683 -4.41 15.65 1.52
C VAL A 683 -4.09 14.15 1.63
N ALA A 684 -4.93 13.27 1.08
CA ALA A 684 -4.74 11.83 1.17
C ALA A 684 -3.57 11.36 0.30
N LEU A 685 -3.47 11.88 -0.92
CA LEU A 685 -2.36 11.58 -1.83
C LEU A 685 -1.03 12.12 -1.30
N ARG A 686 -1.03 13.33 -0.72
CA ARG A 686 0.16 13.87 -0.04
C ARG A 686 0.59 12.99 1.13
N GLY A 687 -0.33 12.59 1.99
CA GLY A 687 -0.04 11.70 3.11
C GLY A 687 0.60 10.39 2.64
N THR A 688 0.04 9.80 1.59
CA THR A 688 0.56 8.57 0.95
C THR A 688 1.99 8.77 0.41
N ALA A 689 2.29 9.95 -0.15
CA ALA A 689 3.61 10.27 -0.69
C ALA A 689 4.65 10.52 0.41
N HIS A 690 4.28 11.23 1.49
CA HIS A 690 5.12 11.39 2.67
C HIS A 690 5.47 10.03 3.29
N GLU A 691 4.47 9.18 3.46
CA GLU A 691 4.65 7.83 3.99
C GLU A 691 5.60 6.99 3.11
N LEU A 692 5.54 7.14 1.78
CA LEU A 692 6.45 6.43 0.88
C LEU A 692 7.89 6.88 1.11
N LEU A 693 8.11 8.18 1.25
CA LEU A 693 9.44 8.71 1.50
C LEU A 693 9.95 8.27 2.88
N GLU A 694 9.12 8.28 3.91
CA GLU A 694 9.51 7.81 5.24
C GLU A 694 9.93 6.34 5.26
N VAL A 695 9.26 5.50 4.48
CA VAL A 695 9.54 4.05 4.43
C VAL A 695 10.76 3.73 3.57
N VAL A 696 11.00 4.48 2.49
CA VAL A 696 12.01 4.15 1.47
C VAL A 696 13.35 4.85 1.72
N LEU A 697 13.37 6.01 2.38
CA LEU A 697 14.59 6.79 2.62
C LEU A 697 15.34 6.33 3.89
N ALA A 698 16.66 6.44 3.87
CA ALA A 698 17.47 6.30 5.07
C ALA A 698 17.18 7.45 6.06
N PRO A 699 17.23 7.23 7.39
CA PRO A 699 16.89 8.25 8.39
C PRO A 699 17.60 9.60 8.17
N ARG A 700 18.90 9.58 7.87
CA ARG A 700 19.69 10.79 7.60
C ARG A 700 19.17 11.59 6.41
N VAL A 701 18.83 10.91 5.31
CA VAL A 701 18.31 11.55 4.09
C VAL A 701 16.89 12.07 4.33
N ARG A 702 16.05 11.28 5.02
CA ARG A 702 14.68 11.66 5.38
C ARG A 702 14.69 12.95 6.20
N ASP A 703 15.49 13.01 7.27
CA ASP A 703 15.51 14.13 8.20
C ASP A 703 16.01 15.43 7.53
N ALA A 704 16.85 15.30 6.49
CA ALA A 704 17.31 16.42 5.68
C ALA A 704 16.31 16.84 4.57
N LEU A 705 15.65 15.88 3.92
CA LEU A 705 14.79 16.13 2.75
C LEU A 705 13.36 16.56 3.13
N LEU A 706 12.78 15.97 4.18
CA LEU A 706 11.37 16.20 4.54
C LEU A 706 11.04 17.68 4.82
N PRO A 707 11.89 18.45 5.54
CA PRO A 707 11.66 19.89 5.74
C PRO A 707 11.70 20.72 4.43
N LEU A 708 12.37 20.23 3.39
CA LEU A 708 12.36 20.88 2.07
C LEU A 708 11.05 20.61 1.33
N VAL A 709 10.58 19.36 1.42
CA VAL A 709 9.35 18.90 0.78
C VAL A 709 8.13 19.62 1.37
N GLU A 710 8.10 19.83 2.69
CA GLU A 710 7.00 20.55 3.37
C GLU A 710 6.88 22.02 2.94
N ARG A 711 7.97 22.62 2.44
CA ARG A 711 8.00 24.00 1.92
C ARG A 711 7.62 24.12 0.44
N LEU A 712 7.35 23.00 -0.25
CA LEU A 712 7.01 23.05 -1.67
C LEU A 712 5.70 23.83 -1.92
N PRO A 713 5.66 24.72 -2.92
CA PRO A 713 4.43 25.40 -3.29
C PRO A 713 3.43 24.41 -3.87
N ARG A 714 2.16 24.58 -3.48
CA ARG A 714 1.03 23.81 -4.00
C ARG A 714 0.69 24.26 -5.42
N THR A 715 0.26 23.34 -6.26
CA THR A 715 -0.31 23.69 -7.57
C THR A 715 -1.71 24.26 -7.38
N ALA A 716 -1.96 25.51 -7.80
CA ALA A 716 -3.29 26.12 -7.71
C ALA A 716 -4.33 25.34 -8.55
N PRO A 717 -5.58 25.18 -8.08
CA PRO A 717 -6.65 24.67 -8.91
C PRO A 717 -6.94 25.68 -10.04
N SER A 718 -7.13 25.20 -11.28
CA SER A 718 -7.53 26.07 -12.39
C SER A 718 -8.90 26.70 -12.08
N LYS A 719 -9.05 28.01 -12.34
CA LYS A 719 -10.32 28.72 -12.11
C LYS A 719 -11.33 28.34 -13.22
N PRO A 720 -12.61 28.10 -12.87
CA PRO A 720 -13.63 27.67 -13.83
C PRO A 720 -13.96 28.69 -14.94
N ASP A 721 -13.65 29.98 -14.77
CA ASP A 721 -13.95 31.04 -15.75
C ASP A 721 -13.09 31.00 -17.03
N ASP A 722 -11.91 30.39 -16.98
CA ASP A 722 -11.03 30.27 -18.15
C ASP A 722 -11.51 29.16 -19.11
N ALA A 723 -12.20 28.14 -18.59
CA ALA A 723 -12.79 27.05 -19.38
C ALA A 723 -13.94 27.53 -20.28
N THR A 724 -14.76 28.48 -19.81
CA THR A 724 -15.91 29.04 -20.55
C THR A 724 -15.46 29.96 -21.69
N LYS A 725 -14.39 30.73 -21.48
CA LYS A 725 -13.81 31.58 -22.54
C LYS A 725 -13.16 30.76 -23.66
N LEU A 726 -12.49 29.66 -23.29
CA LEU A 726 -11.81 28.77 -24.25
C LEU A 726 -12.81 27.92 -25.06
N ALA A 727 -13.92 27.47 -24.45
CA ALA A 727 -15.02 26.82 -25.16
C ALA A 727 -15.66 27.74 -26.21
N ALA A 728 -15.77 29.05 -25.92
CA ALA A 728 -16.27 30.05 -26.85
C ALA A 728 -15.31 30.38 -28.00
N GLU A 729 -13.99 30.13 -27.84
CA GLU A 729 -13.00 30.25 -28.91
C GLU A 729 -12.92 28.99 -29.77
N LEU A 730 -13.07 27.79 -29.18
CA LEU A 730 -13.07 26.52 -29.91
C LEU A 730 -14.30 26.35 -30.80
N SER A 731 -15.49 26.81 -30.36
CA SER A 731 -16.68 26.85 -31.23
C SER A 731 -16.49 27.78 -32.43
N ARG A 732 -15.77 28.90 -32.26
CA ARG A 732 -15.42 29.81 -33.38
C ARG A 732 -14.37 29.22 -34.33
N SER A 733 -13.51 28.32 -33.84
CA SER A 733 -12.50 27.61 -34.64
C SER A 733 -13.06 26.40 -35.41
N HIS A 734 -14.17 25.80 -34.97
CA HIS A 734 -14.73 24.60 -35.60
C HIS A 734 -15.47 24.90 -36.91
N ASP A 735 -16.01 26.12 -37.06
CA ASP A 735 -16.68 26.57 -38.29
C ASP A 735 -15.71 26.93 -39.44
N ALA A 736 -14.39 26.89 -39.21
CA ALA A 736 -13.36 27.30 -40.17
C ALA A 736 -12.68 26.15 -40.95
N LEU A 737 -13.10 24.89 -40.77
CA LEU A 737 -12.52 23.73 -41.49
C LEU A 737 -13.40 23.29 -42.67
N PRO A 738 -12.87 23.11 -43.90
CA PRO A 738 -13.64 22.63 -45.04
C PRO A 738 -14.00 21.15 -44.88
N ARG A 739 -15.28 20.80 -45.05
CA ARG A 739 -15.76 19.41 -45.02
C ARG A 739 -15.29 18.63 -46.27
N PRO A 740 -14.83 17.37 -46.15
CA PRO A 740 -14.43 16.58 -47.30
C PRO A 740 -15.64 16.03 -48.08
N VAL A 741 -15.55 16.11 -49.41
CA VAL A 741 -16.49 15.53 -50.37
C VAL A 741 -16.38 14.00 -50.34
N VAL A 742 -17.49 13.31 -50.09
CA VAL A 742 -17.60 11.85 -50.17
C VAL A 742 -18.08 11.48 -51.56
N THR A 743 -17.22 10.84 -52.36
CA THR A 743 -17.62 10.17 -53.61
C THR A 743 -18.13 8.77 -53.30
N SER A 744 -19.39 8.49 -53.65
CA SER A 744 -20.00 7.18 -53.58
C SER A 744 -19.53 6.29 -54.75
N SER A 745 -19.11 5.07 -54.45
CA SER A 745 -19.20 3.95 -55.40
C SER A 745 -19.66 2.73 -54.61
N GLY A 746 -20.92 2.37 -54.82
CA GLY A 746 -21.55 1.17 -54.27
C GLY A 746 -21.24 -0.03 -55.17
N HIS A 747 -21.01 -1.18 -54.53
CA HIS A 747 -20.97 -2.47 -55.18
C HIS A 747 -22.15 -3.27 -54.62
N ASP A 748 -23.11 -3.57 -55.50
CA ASP A 748 -24.20 -4.52 -55.31
C ASP A 748 -23.67 -5.96 -55.25
N GLY A 749 -24.40 -6.84 -54.56
CA GLY A 749 -24.26 -8.28 -54.75
C GLY A 749 -24.75 -9.13 -53.58
N ASP A 750 -26.07 -9.24 -53.42
CA ASP A 750 -26.74 -10.37 -52.75
C ASP A 750 -27.00 -11.48 -53.79
N ALA A 751 -26.55 -12.71 -53.48
CA ALA A 751 -27.18 -13.99 -53.79
C ALA A 751 -26.58 -15.10 -52.92
#